data_AF-A0A286NVB4-F1
#
_entry.id   AF-A0A286NVB4-F1
#
_cell.length_a   1.000
_cell.length_b   1.000
_cell.length_c   1.000
_cell.angle_alpha   90.00
_cell.angle_beta   90.00
_cell.angle_gamma   90.00
#
_symmetry.space_group_name_H-M   'P 1'
#
loop_
_entity.id
_entity.type
_entity.pdbx_description
1 polymer ?
#
loop_
_entity_poly.entity_id
_entity_poly.type
_entity_poly.pdbx_seq_one_letter_code
_entity_poly.pdbx_strand_id
1 'polypeptide(L)'
;MNPRQLISTALLALSLMTAAACGNTAGTTPGTKPGDGSQPSDPQNPGGPGGPGGTYPDPSGLPTDPNDPDNARKDTDCDGLSDKYEFETVYDNGLRTDPGLADTDKDGLADGLELSIVKPVAGTNCVLPGDGDLLLSTSPVKADTDGDGLSDGVEDANHNGRVDDGETHPLLRDSDCDGLLDGPSQGNVKGEDQNGNGVVDGSETDPRRFDTDADGISDGVELGVTTNLDDANCTGIFRPDEDPSSITDPTHPDTDGDGVSDGAEDTNQNGRVDEGELNPNDPTDVKGPVAEACTADNLRPVSFQDEKGPDIKLALPPSFTEVTPIKVGDDVKGLVGYDNTQQVAFLAFRTQPKAGDTDPLGDEESLRPLIETKGVLSNRTAQLFTTWDGFKALQAIYQQTGTTTDLKRRTDQLVDALVPGSTGRLSSAAAGVTGDFRIQALYVHRSDKSLVVLIAVTKLSMVTNANSGSPTAFSAKDLANGSALAQFNESTAVQCERFQLPSARVDFIFVVDDSGSMTTSQAALAKTASTAVDALNASSLDWRMSLVTSSYHLSGPNVGKLRRFTRNVNKVKAWLTENSTCTNNVCSGVPTTPEPAACPGDTSQGDKGGCWVALGGNGYEGLLGAAKKIVKDITPGTPPEQPESDTLARKGAALVVVLLGDADDQTTGDTTSADNCGTGGTKDKAGSKCVPVSDYVRFFGDGSELAPTNPTGRQIAVHGIVCPSGKACGCSKGKTCTITESSREFNPLPVNNVSQQRHAAVVNASGGVLGSILDDDSIKASMDAIIGYTIGSSGYKTLKPPIGASIKVAVEQVRDAGVCSARANVPRSTANGYDFDGSARSLSFFGACRPQVGATEVAVSYRYWIDTVKDPNGGVPCENDPNYTPREPDHCAGAQLGCNESTNQCVCKPNCGDVCGKGARCDMTSCTCKPILN
;
A
#
# COMPACT_ATOMS: atom_id res chain seq x y z
N MET A 1 11.41 38.38 25.11
CA MET A 1 12.13 39.68 25.02
C MET A 1 13.60 39.39 24.84
N ASN A 2 14.24 40.04 23.86
CA ASN A 2 15.70 40.10 23.65
C ASN A 2 16.07 41.62 23.66
N PRO A 3 17.36 42.07 23.61
CA PRO A 3 18.63 41.33 23.58
C PRO A 3 19.71 41.87 24.56
N ARG A 4 20.92 41.27 24.55
CA ARG A 4 22.21 42.00 24.30
C ARG A 4 23.45 41.09 24.20
N GLN A 5 24.49 41.61 23.53
CA GLN A 5 25.74 40.94 23.17
C GLN A 5 26.95 41.44 24.01
N LEU A 6 28.05 40.68 23.99
CA LEU A 6 29.49 41.08 23.94
C LEU A 6 30.27 39.77 23.60
N ILE A 7 31.15 39.62 22.59
CA ILE A 7 32.36 40.38 22.17
C ILE A 7 33.52 40.16 23.17
N SER A 8 34.71 39.63 22.83
CA SER A 8 35.23 39.15 21.52
C SER A 8 36.53 38.31 21.62
N THR A 9 37.02 37.89 20.45
CA THR A 9 38.41 37.46 20.09
C THR A 9 38.88 36.03 20.42
N ALA A 10 39.84 35.42 19.68
CA ALA A 10 40.19 35.48 18.24
C ALA A 10 41.39 34.54 17.92
N LEU A 11 41.41 33.90 16.75
CA LEU A 11 42.60 33.80 15.87
C LEU A 11 42.19 33.41 14.43
N LEU A 12 42.94 33.83 13.42
CA LEU A 12 42.74 33.54 12.00
C LEU A 12 44.11 33.54 11.28
N ALA A 13 44.27 32.73 10.24
CA ALA A 13 45.41 32.80 9.31
C ALA A 13 44.94 32.53 7.87
N LEU A 14 45.41 33.35 6.91
CA LEU A 14 45.07 33.30 5.49
C LEU A 14 46.23 33.94 4.69
N SER A 15 46.54 33.45 3.49
CA SER A 15 47.50 34.12 2.58
C SER A 15 47.27 33.77 1.11
N LEU A 16 47.09 34.79 0.27
CA LEU A 16 47.03 34.71 -1.20
C LEU A 16 48.40 35.07 -1.82
N MET A 17 48.68 34.56 -3.02
CA MET A 17 49.47 35.22 -4.09
C MET A 17 48.87 34.76 -5.45
N THR A 18 48.33 35.61 -6.34
CA THR A 18 48.86 36.75 -7.12
C THR A 18 49.80 36.37 -8.27
N ALA A 19 49.36 36.62 -9.52
CA ALA A 19 50.08 36.34 -10.76
C ALA A 19 50.90 37.54 -11.30
N ALA A 20 51.78 37.29 -12.28
CA ALA A 20 52.55 38.30 -13.02
C ALA A 20 52.84 37.83 -14.47
N ALA A 21 53.08 38.76 -15.40
CA ALA A 21 53.22 38.46 -16.84
C ALA A 21 54.34 39.26 -17.55
N CYS A 22 55.00 38.61 -18.53
CA CYS A 22 55.87 39.13 -19.61
C CYS A 22 56.23 37.94 -20.53
N GLY A 23 56.53 38.06 -21.83
CA GLY A 23 56.55 39.20 -22.76
C GLY A 23 56.97 38.76 -24.18
N ASN A 24 56.70 39.59 -25.21
CA ASN A 24 56.86 39.24 -26.65
C ASN A 24 58.32 39.18 -27.17
N THR A 25 58.56 38.33 -28.18
CA THR A 25 59.39 38.64 -29.38
C THR A 25 58.85 37.90 -30.62
N ALA A 26 59.10 38.41 -31.83
CA ALA A 26 58.52 37.91 -33.10
C ALA A 26 59.58 37.66 -34.19
N GLY A 27 59.25 36.88 -35.24
CA GLY A 27 60.24 36.47 -36.25
C GLY A 27 59.73 35.93 -37.61
N THR A 28 59.12 36.78 -38.44
CA THR A 28 59.22 36.83 -39.93
C THR A 28 58.76 35.67 -40.85
N THR A 29 58.34 36.04 -42.06
CA THR A 29 57.70 35.23 -43.16
C THR A 29 58.63 35.19 -44.41
N PRO A 30 58.25 34.85 -45.68
CA PRO A 30 56.97 34.35 -46.27
C PRO A 30 57.04 33.27 -47.40
N GLY A 31 55.87 32.76 -47.84
CA GLY A 31 55.61 32.18 -49.19
C GLY A 31 55.21 30.68 -49.22
N THR A 32 54.32 30.18 -50.08
CA THR A 32 53.43 30.79 -51.12
C THR A 32 52.16 29.92 -51.38
N LYS A 33 51.03 30.55 -51.74
CA LYS A 33 49.73 29.94 -52.21
C LYS A 33 49.73 29.71 -53.76
N PRO A 34 48.67 29.20 -54.46
CA PRO A 34 47.25 28.99 -54.07
C PRO A 34 46.51 27.69 -54.53
N GLY A 35 45.32 27.47 -53.96
CA GLY A 35 44.20 26.67 -54.50
C GLY A 35 44.17 25.16 -54.18
N ASP A 36 43.03 24.46 -54.02
CA ASP A 36 41.60 24.78 -53.78
C ASP A 36 40.86 23.42 -53.56
N GLY A 37 39.74 23.23 -52.86
CA GLY A 37 38.77 24.09 -52.14
C GLY A 37 37.69 23.21 -51.43
N SER A 38 36.47 23.74 -51.17
CA SER A 38 35.31 23.09 -50.47
C SER A 38 35.34 23.02 -48.92
N GLN A 39 34.18 22.75 -48.30
CA GLN A 39 33.80 22.85 -46.85
C GLN A 39 33.18 21.51 -46.33
N PRO A 40 32.60 21.38 -45.10
CA PRO A 40 33.16 21.63 -43.74
C PRO A 40 32.76 20.57 -42.63
N SER A 41 33.67 20.26 -41.69
CA SER A 41 33.44 19.62 -40.36
C SER A 41 34.80 19.28 -39.70
N ASP A 42 34.99 19.01 -38.39
CA ASP A 42 34.43 19.59 -37.15
C ASP A 42 35.50 19.44 -36.01
N PRO A 43 35.48 20.15 -34.85
CA PRO A 43 36.68 20.30 -34.00
C PRO A 43 36.74 19.50 -32.68
N GLN A 44 37.57 18.45 -32.68
CA GLN A 44 38.49 18.00 -31.60
C GLN A 44 38.05 18.08 -30.11
N ASN A 45 37.81 16.92 -29.50
CA ASN A 45 37.73 16.71 -28.03
C ASN A 45 39.14 16.82 -27.36
N PRO A 46 39.31 17.57 -26.24
CA PRO A 46 40.54 17.62 -25.45
C PRO A 46 40.55 16.62 -24.26
N GLY A 47 41.50 15.68 -24.25
CA GLY A 47 41.44 14.49 -23.36
C GLY A 47 41.71 14.65 -21.85
N GLY A 48 41.22 13.65 -21.09
CA GLY A 48 41.34 13.48 -19.64
C GLY A 48 42.47 12.54 -19.15
N PRO A 49 42.49 12.18 -17.84
CA PRO A 49 43.61 11.51 -17.17
C PRO A 49 43.51 9.97 -17.18
N GLY A 50 44.64 9.26 -17.12
CA GLY A 50 44.67 7.80 -17.28
C GLY A 50 45.44 6.99 -16.24
N GLY A 51 45.03 5.72 -16.12
CA GLY A 51 45.77 4.60 -15.54
C GLY A 51 44.86 3.57 -14.83
N PRO A 52 45.21 2.26 -14.78
CA PRO A 52 46.51 1.68 -15.14
C PRO A 52 46.46 0.36 -15.97
N GLY A 53 46.93 0.39 -17.22
CA GLY A 53 47.79 -0.71 -17.70
C GLY A 53 47.23 -1.77 -18.65
N GLY A 54 46.12 -1.53 -19.34
CA GLY A 54 45.87 -2.13 -20.66
C GLY A 54 46.45 -1.22 -21.75
N THR A 55 47.30 -1.73 -22.64
CA THR A 55 47.83 -0.94 -23.78
C THR A 55 47.60 -1.67 -25.09
N TYR A 56 46.43 -1.47 -25.68
CA TYR A 56 46.18 -1.81 -27.08
C TYR A 56 47.14 -1.01 -27.98
N PRO A 57 47.89 -1.64 -28.91
CA PRO A 57 48.97 -0.98 -29.63
C PRO A 57 48.58 -0.41 -30.99
N ASP A 58 48.76 0.90 -31.15
CA ASP A 58 48.86 1.65 -32.42
C ASP A 58 47.56 1.80 -33.25
N PRO A 59 47.03 3.03 -33.44
CA PRO A 59 45.87 3.29 -34.31
C PRO A 59 46.19 3.22 -35.82
N SER A 60 47.32 2.63 -36.20
CA SER A 60 47.61 2.23 -37.58
C SER A 60 47.69 0.71 -37.69
N GLY A 61 46.61 0.12 -38.21
CA GLY A 61 46.35 -1.31 -38.19
C GLY A 61 47.45 -2.19 -38.80
N LEU A 62 47.55 -3.40 -38.27
CA LEU A 62 48.64 -4.33 -38.56
C LEU A 62 48.59 -4.87 -40.01
N PRO A 63 49.73 -5.24 -40.63
CA PRO A 63 49.76 -5.57 -42.05
C PRO A 63 49.18 -6.95 -42.39
N THR A 64 47.96 -6.97 -42.93
CA THR A 64 47.23 -8.18 -43.37
C THR A 64 47.38 -8.48 -44.87
N ASP A 65 47.00 -9.70 -45.29
CA ASP A 65 46.85 -10.06 -46.71
C ASP A 65 45.62 -10.99 -46.89
N PRO A 66 44.53 -10.56 -47.57
CA PRO A 66 43.35 -11.40 -47.82
C PRO A 66 43.59 -12.59 -48.76
N ASN A 67 44.79 -12.75 -49.32
CA ASN A 67 45.17 -13.85 -50.20
C ASN A 67 46.02 -14.92 -49.49
N ASP A 68 46.43 -14.71 -48.24
CA ASP A 68 47.30 -15.64 -47.52
C ASP A 68 46.51 -16.90 -47.09
N PRO A 69 46.96 -18.12 -47.49
CA PRO A 69 46.23 -19.36 -47.25
C PRO A 69 46.18 -19.80 -45.77
N ASP A 70 46.99 -19.20 -44.88
CA ASP A 70 47.00 -19.53 -43.45
C ASP A 70 46.13 -18.59 -42.58
N ASN A 71 45.39 -17.64 -43.18
CA ASN A 71 44.47 -16.73 -42.49
C ASN A 71 43.40 -17.43 -41.60
N ALA A 72 43.14 -18.73 -41.82
CA ALA A 72 42.29 -19.55 -40.95
C ALA A 72 42.95 -19.99 -39.62
N ARG A 73 44.18 -19.52 -39.35
CA ARG A 73 44.98 -19.80 -38.13
C ARG A 73 45.77 -18.58 -37.64
N LYS A 74 45.53 -17.42 -38.26
CA LYS A 74 45.98 -16.13 -37.78
C LYS A 74 44.82 -15.45 -37.04
N ASP A 75 45.18 -14.37 -36.38
CA ASP A 75 44.56 -13.66 -35.26
C ASP A 75 45.68 -12.65 -34.96
N THR A 76 45.67 -11.58 -35.75
CA THR A 76 46.89 -10.82 -36.14
C THR A 76 47.16 -9.66 -35.18
N ASP A 77 46.10 -9.14 -34.58
CA ASP A 77 46.00 -8.06 -33.58
C ASP A 77 45.65 -8.58 -32.17
N CYS A 78 45.18 -9.83 -32.06
CA CYS A 78 44.91 -10.59 -30.82
C CYS A 78 43.56 -10.32 -30.11
N ASP A 79 42.49 -10.04 -30.85
CA ASP A 79 41.11 -9.93 -30.32
C ASP A 79 40.43 -11.29 -30.02
N GLY A 80 40.82 -12.36 -30.73
CA GLY A 80 40.21 -13.69 -30.67
C GLY A 80 39.45 -14.12 -31.92
N LEU A 81 39.20 -13.21 -32.87
CA LEU A 81 38.79 -13.53 -34.23
C LEU A 81 39.98 -14.04 -35.04
N SER A 82 39.77 -14.30 -36.33
CA SER A 82 40.82 -14.82 -37.21
C SER A 82 40.76 -14.10 -38.53
N ASP A 83 41.91 -13.78 -39.13
CA ASP A 83 41.99 -13.00 -40.38
C ASP A 83 40.94 -13.46 -41.42
N LYS A 84 40.71 -14.77 -41.52
CA LYS A 84 39.72 -15.37 -42.42
C LYS A 84 38.26 -15.12 -42.02
N TYR A 85 37.91 -15.19 -40.74
CA TYR A 85 36.56 -14.83 -40.26
C TYR A 85 36.27 -13.38 -40.65
N GLU A 86 37.21 -12.50 -40.36
CA GLU A 86 37.04 -11.05 -40.49
C GLU A 86 37.03 -10.63 -41.96
N PHE A 87 37.81 -11.27 -42.84
CA PHE A 87 37.70 -11.07 -44.29
C PHE A 87 36.43 -11.67 -44.93
N GLU A 88 35.80 -12.70 -44.36
CA GLU A 88 34.66 -13.42 -44.97
C GLU A 88 33.29 -13.07 -44.40
N THR A 89 33.18 -12.84 -43.09
CA THR A 89 31.98 -12.37 -42.39
C THR A 89 31.56 -11.01 -42.94
N VAL A 90 30.26 -10.72 -42.92
CA VAL A 90 29.68 -9.45 -43.35
C VAL A 90 28.52 -9.13 -42.42
N TYR A 91 28.61 -8.00 -41.75
CA TYR A 91 27.60 -7.46 -40.85
C TYR A 91 26.62 -6.57 -41.62
N ASP A 92 25.66 -5.98 -40.92
CA ASP A 92 24.68 -5.09 -41.54
C ASP A 92 25.33 -3.88 -42.24
N ASN A 93 24.62 -3.34 -43.22
CA ASN A 93 25.12 -2.36 -44.20
C ASN A 93 26.32 -2.81 -45.05
N GLY A 94 26.84 -4.03 -44.86
CA GLY A 94 27.99 -4.57 -45.60
C GLY A 94 29.33 -4.34 -44.90
N LEU A 95 29.32 -3.98 -43.62
CA LEU A 95 30.51 -3.77 -42.79
C LEU A 95 31.22 -5.09 -42.43
N ARG A 96 32.45 -4.96 -41.94
CA ARG A 96 33.30 -6.04 -41.44
C ARG A 96 34.22 -5.51 -40.34
N THR A 97 34.62 -6.41 -39.46
CA THR A 97 35.81 -6.29 -38.62
C THR A 97 37.07 -6.20 -39.49
N ASP A 98 38.13 -5.52 -39.03
CA ASP A 98 39.38 -5.30 -39.78
C ASP A 98 40.57 -6.05 -39.13
N PRO A 99 41.11 -7.14 -39.74
CA PRO A 99 42.08 -8.05 -39.13
C PRO A 99 43.50 -7.52 -38.85
N GLY A 100 43.64 -6.19 -38.73
CA GLY A 100 44.79 -5.55 -38.11
C GLY A 100 44.42 -4.58 -36.98
N LEU A 101 43.17 -4.60 -36.51
CA LEU A 101 42.61 -3.75 -35.46
C LEU A 101 41.73 -4.61 -34.54
N ALA A 102 42.21 -4.88 -33.32
CA ALA A 102 41.47 -5.64 -32.30
C ALA A 102 40.26 -4.88 -31.69
N ASP A 103 39.84 -3.81 -32.36
CA ASP A 103 38.84 -2.81 -31.97
C ASP A 103 38.52 -2.04 -33.29
N THR A 104 37.51 -2.52 -34.02
CA THR A 104 37.23 -2.10 -35.39
C THR A 104 36.62 -0.70 -35.47
N ASP A 105 35.69 -0.37 -34.58
CA ASP A 105 34.87 0.85 -34.64
C ASP A 105 35.22 1.90 -33.56
N LYS A 106 35.91 1.50 -32.48
CA LYS A 106 36.57 2.33 -31.45
C LYS A 106 35.68 2.91 -30.35
N ASP A 107 34.89 2.06 -29.71
CA ASP A 107 34.39 2.32 -28.34
C ASP A 107 35.41 1.95 -27.24
N GLY A 108 36.30 0.96 -27.48
CA GLY A 108 37.30 0.48 -26.53
C GLY A 108 37.03 -0.91 -25.94
N LEU A 109 35.95 -1.58 -26.33
CA LEU A 109 35.84 -3.04 -26.29
C LEU A 109 36.77 -3.65 -27.35
N ALA A 110 36.54 -4.90 -27.71
CA ALA A 110 37.32 -5.60 -28.72
C ALA A 110 36.39 -6.53 -29.49
N ASP A 111 36.56 -6.65 -30.80
CA ASP A 111 35.59 -7.35 -31.66
C ASP A 111 35.30 -8.79 -31.19
N GLY A 112 36.33 -9.45 -30.63
CA GLY A 112 36.20 -10.76 -29.99
C GLY A 112 35.48 -10.75 -28.64
N LEU A 113 35.60 -9.72 -27.80
CA LEU A 113 34.85 -9.60 -26.54
C LEU A 113 33.35 -9.43 -26.81
N GLU A 114 33.00 -8.53 -27.72
CA GLU A 114 31.60 -8.23 -28.10
C GLU A 114 30.88 -9.43 -28.70
N LEU A 115 31.60 -10.29 -29.42
CA LEU A 115 31.08 -11.55 -29.97
C LEU A 115 31.18 -12.73 -28.98
N SER A 116 31.47 -12.44 -27.70
CA SER A 116 31.68 -13.39 -26.60
C SER A 116 32.73 -14.48 -26.88
N ILE A 117 33.78 -14.15 -27.63
CA ILE A 117 34.88 -15.01 -28.07
C ILE A 117 35.97 -15.10 -27.01
N VAL A 118 35.68 -15.84 -25.95
CA VAL A 118 36.64 -16.11 -24.86
C VAL A 118 37.65 -17.23 -25.15
N LYS A 119 38.11 -17.39 -26.39
CA LYS A 119 39.17 -18.35 -26.80
C LYS A 119 40.01 -17.78 -27.94
N PRO A 120 41.34 -17.60 -27.78
CA PRO A 120 42.21 -17.16 -28.88
C PRO A 120 42.31 -18.25 -29.96
N VAL A 121 42.71 -17.86 -31.17
CA VAL A 121 42.73 -18.76 -32.32
C VAL A 121 43.77 -19.87 -32.15
N ALA A 122 43.42 -21.06 -32.65
CA ALA A 122 44.14 -22.31 -32.39
C ALA A 122 45.53 -22.37 -33.07
N GLY A 123 46.50 -21.67 -32.49
CA GLY A 123 47.89 -21.61 -32.96
C GLY A 123 48.62 -20.31 -32.59
N THR A 124 47.90 -19.27 -32.17
CA THR A 124 48.47 -17.98 -31.75
C THR A 124 48.91 -17.99 -30.29
N ASN A 125 49.50 -16.87 -29.83
CA ASN A 125 49.86 -16.65 -28.42
C ASN A 125 49.03 -15.49 -27.82
N CYS A 126 47.87 -15.21 -28.41
CA CYS A 126 47.00 -14.12 -28.02
C CYS A 126 46.37 -14.35 -26.63
N VAL A 127 46.09 -13.26 -25.93
CA VAL A 127 45.55 -13.26 -24.56
C VAL A 127 44.36 -12.32 -24.55
N LEU A 128 43.16 -12.90 -24.53
CA LEU A 128 41.91 -12.17 -24.65
C LEU A 128 41.46 -11.64 -23.27
N PRO A 129 40.63 -10.58 -23.23
CA PRO A 129 39.91 -10.21 -22.02
C PRO A 129 39.00 -11.36 -21.52
N GLY A 130 38.49 -11.20 -20.31
CA GLY A 130 37.59 -12.16 -19.67
C GLY A 130 36.17 -11.64 -19.66
N ASP A 131 35.35 -12.10 -20.61
CA ASP A 131 33.90 -11.90 -20.67
C ASP A 131 33.20 -12.44 -19.41
N GLY A 132 32.27 -11.65 -18.87
CA GLY A 132 31.48 -11.87 -17.66
C GLY A 132 30.02 -12.27 -17.88
N ASP A 133 29.38 -11.92 -19.01
CA ASP A 133 28.07 -12.43 -19.47
C ASP A 133 28.17 -12.77 -20.97
N LEU A 134 28.25 -14.07 -21.25
CA LEU A 134 28.46 -14.62 -22.60
C LEU A 134 27.19 -14.54 -23.50
N LEU A 135 26.29 -13.58 -23.24
CA LEU A 135 25.21 -13.10 -24.10
C LEU A 135 24.99 -11.58 -24.07
N LEU A 136 25.74 -10.79 -23.28
CA LEU A 136 25.84 -9.35 -23.53
C LEU A 136 26.73 -9.16 -24.75
N SER A 137 26.14 -9.36 -25.94
CA SER A 137 26.86 -9.31 -27.22
C SER A 137 26.46 -8.07 -28.00
N THR A 138 27.38 -7.13 -28.07
CA THR A 138 27.30 -5.87 -28.82
C THR A 138 27.71 -6.08 -30.29
N SER A 139 27.90 -5.00 -31.04
CA SER A 139 28.07 -5.01 -32.49
C SER A 139 29.45 -4.45 -32.91
N PRO A 140 30.45 -5.30 -33.26
CA PRO A 140 31.85 -4.92 -33.51
C PRO A 140 32.11 -4.23 -34.87
N VAL A 141 31.12 -3.47 -35.32
CA VAL A 141 31.10 -2.59 -36.50
C VAL A 141 30.20 -1.34 -36.26
N LYS A 142 29.69 -1.15 -35.04
CA LYS A 142 28.83 -0.06 -34.55
C LYS A 142 29.13 0.12 -33.04
N ALA A 143 30.07 1.02 -32.73
CA ALA A 143 30.63 1.41 -31.41
C ALA A 143 29.63 2.09 -30.43
N ASP A 144 28.45 1.50 -30.31
CA ASP A 144 27.15 2.03 -29.82
C ASP A 144 26.20 0.97 -30.39
N THR A 145 25.59 0.08 -29.62
CA THR A 145 24.82 -1.03 -30.22
C THR A 145 23.34 -0.69 -30.45
N ASP A 146 22.64 -0.04 -29.53
CA ASP A 146 21.19 0.24 -29.66
C ASP A 146 20.83 1.63 -30.24
N GLY A 147 21.78 2.56 -30.27
CA GLY A 147 21.67 3.89 -30.88
C GLY A 147 21.32 5.02 -29.92
N ASP A 148 21.50 4.90 -28.61
CA ASP A 148 21.22 5.95 -27.62
C ASP A 148 22.18 7.15 -27.72
N GLY A 149 23.47 6.92 -27.97
CA GLY A 149 24.52 7.93 -28.05
C GLY A 149 25.66 7.77 -27.03
N LEU A 150 25.56 6.85 -26.06
CA LEU A 150 26.73 6.24 -25.44
C LEU A 150 27.40 5.28 -26.44
N SER A 151 28.55 4.74 -26.04
CA SER A 151 29.30 3.76 -26.80
C SER A 151 29.51 2.54 -25.93
N ASP A 152 29.46 1.33 -26.48
CA ASP A 152 29.30 0.11 -25.68
C ASP A 152 30.41 -0.07 -24.61
N GLY A 153 31.64 0.35 -24.90
CA GLY A 153 32.79 0.39 -23.97
C GLY A 153 32.85 1.55 -22.97
N VAL A 154 31.90 2.49 -23.02
CA VAL A 154 31.63 3.48 -21.97
C VAL A 154 30.57 2.96 -21.01
N GLU A 155 29.63 2.14 -21.49
CA GLU A 155 28.59 1.50 -20.70
C GLU A 155 29.15 0.33 -19.90
N ASP A 156 29.85 -0.60 -20.54
CA ASP A 156 30.78 -1.54 -19.87
C ASP A 156 32.05 -0.80 -19.45
N ALA A 157 31.90 0.13 -18.51
CA ALA A 157 32.94 1.03 -18.03
C ALA A 157 34.15 0.31 -17.40
N ASN A 158 34.04 -1.00 -17.12
CA ASN A 158 35.14 -1.84 -16.68
C ASN A 158 35.63 -2.90 -17.70
N HIS A 159 35.13 -2.85 -18.95
CA HIS A 159 35.51 -3.64 -20.12
C HIS A 159 35.53 -5.16 -19.82
N ASN A 160 34.48 -5.66 -19.18
CA ASN A 160 34.35 -7.03 -18.69
C ASN A 160 33.25 -7.87 -19.38
N GLY A 161 32.44 -7.29 -20.27
CA GLY A 161 31.36 -7.98 -20.98
C GLY A 161 30.09 -8.27 -20.14
N ARG A 162 29.76 -7.47 -19.13
CA ARG A 162 28.48 -7.55 -18.38
C ARG A 162 28.16 -6.19 -17.73
N VAL A 163 26.89 -5.93 -17.46
CA VAL A 163 26.45 -4.77 -16.67
C VAL A 163 26.67 -5.02 -15.17
N ASP A 164 27.44 -4.18 -14.48
CA ASP A 164 27.63 -4.17 -13.02
C ASP A 164 26.79 -3.09 -12.28
N ASP A 165 26.80 -3.14 -10.94
CA ASP A 165 26.27 -2.09 -10.05
C ASP A 165 27.00 -0.73 -10.27
N GLY A 166 26.56 0.02 -11.28
CA GLY A 166 27.15 1.31 -11.67
C GLY A 166 27.16 1.58 -13.18
N GLU A 167 26.66 0.68 -14.01
CA GLU A 167 26.74 0.74 -15.47
C GLU A 167 25.33 0.83 -16.10
N THR A 168 25.24 1.37 -17.31
CA THR A 168 24.04 1.35 -18.16
C THR A 168 24.02 0.06 -18.99
N HIS A 169 22.97 -0.17 -19.77
CA HIS A 169 22.81 -1.42 -20.52
C HIS A 169 22.93 -1.20 -22.05
N PRO A 170 24.03 -1.63 -22.71
CA PRO A 170 24.33 -1.36 -24.13
C PRO A 170 23.48 -2.16 -25.15
N LEU A 171 22.24 -2.47 -24.80
CA LEU A 171 21.20 -3.05 -25.64
C LEU A 171 19.80 -2.44 -25.33
N LEU A 172 19.71 -1.49 -24.40
CA LEU A 172 18.52 -0.79 -23.93
C LEU A 172 18.78 0.72 -23.97
N ARG A 173 18.14 1.44 -24.89
CA ARG A 173 18.33 2.88 -25.12
C ARG A 173 17.85 3.81 -23.98
N ASP A 174 17.36 3.22 -22.89
CA ASP A 174 16.45 3.78 -21.89
C ASP A 174 16.48 2.76 -20.72
N SER A 175 17.60 2.72 -19.97
CA SER A 175 17.92 1.61 -19.06
C SER A 175 17.00 1.49 -17.85
N ASP A 176 16.39 2.58 -17.39
CA ASP A 176 15.47 2.58 -16.24
C ASP A 176 13.99 2.84 -16.61
N CYS A 177 13.70 3.12 -17.88
CA CYS A 177 12.37 3.24 -18.48
C CYS A 177 11.57 4.52 -18.19
N ASP A 178 12.26 5.64 -17.97
CA ASP A 178 11.65 6.97 -17.79
C ASP A 178 11.32 7.71 -19.11
N GLY A 179 11.92 7.30 -20.23
CA GLY A 179 11.76 7.88 -21.57
C GLY A 179 12.85 8.85 -22.03
N LEU A 180 13.97 8.96 -21.31
CA LEU A 180 15.20 9.58 -21.76
C LEU A 180 16.13 8.56 -22.44
N LEU A 181 17.17 9.07 -23.11
CA LEU A 181 18.30 8.26 -23.56
C LEU A 181 19.40 8.32 -22.52
N ASP A 182 20.01 7.19 -22.18
CA ASP A 182 21.15 7.11 -21.26
C ASP A 182 22.26 8.12 -21.63
N GLY A 183 22.55 8.25 -22.93
CA GLY A 183 23.52 9.18 -23.53
C GLY A 183 22.98 10.52 -24.06
N PRO A 184 23.74 11.21 -24.93
CA PRO A 184 23.47 12.61 -25.27
C PRO A 184 22.19 12.83 -26.11
N SER A 185 21.42 13.87 -25.74
CA SER A 185 20.16 14.29 -26.41
C SER A 185 20.17 14.25 -27.95
N GLN A 186 19.58 13.21 -28.54
CA GLN A 186 19.51 13.02 -30.00
C GLN A 186 18.43 13.88 -30.69
N GLY A 187 18.74 15.16 -30.88
CA GLY A 187 18.07 16.06 -31.82
C GLY A 187 16.71 16.60 -31.36
N ASN A 188 15.70 15.73 -31.30
CA ASN A 188 14.40 16.00 -30.67
C ASN A 188 14.13 15.07 -29.48
N VAL A 189 14.87 13.94 -29.39
CA VAL A 189 14.85 13.06 -28.23
C VAL A 189 15.81 13.65 -27.20
N LYS A 190 15.41 13.62 -25.92
CA LYS A 190 16.26 14.03 -24.81
C LYS A 190 17.07 12.83 -24.32
N GLY A 191 18.16 13.11 -23.63
CA GLY A 191 18.93 12.11 -22.91
C GLY A 191 19.68 12.76 -21.77
N GLU A 192 20.52 11.99 -21.09
CA GLU A 192 20.97 12.29 -19.72
C GLU A 192 22.43 12.72 -19.68
N ASP A 193 23.37 11.82 -19.99
CA ASP A 193 24.78 12.18 -20.16
C ASP A 193 24.95 13.05 -21.42
N GLN A 194 25.05 14.37 -21.25
CA GLN A 194 25.15 15.30 -22.39
C GLN A 194 26.55 15.33 -23.01
N ASN A 195 27.52 14.62 -22.41
CA ASN A 195 28.93 14.73 -22.77
C ASN A 195 29.56 13.39 -23.21
N GLY A 196 28.86 12.27 -23.05
CA GLY A 196 29.21 10.93 -23.54
C GLY A 196 30.42 10.35 -22.83
N ASN A 197 30.38 10.28 -21.50
CA ASN A 197 31.49 9.84 -20.64
C ASN A 197 31.15 8.72 -19.65
N GLY A 198 29.87 8.34 -19.48
CA GLY A 198 29.41 7.29 -18.56
C GLY A 198 29.40 7.70 -17.07
N VAL A 199 29.43 9.00 -16.77
CA VAL A 199 29.60 9.56 -15.43
C VAL A 199 28.73 10.80 -15.25
N VAL A 200 27.56 10.59 -14.65
CA VAL A 200 26.59 11.61 -14.20
C VAL A 200 27.28 12.84 -13.59
N ASP A 201 27.31 13.93 -14.35
CA ASP A 201 27.84 15.22 -13.89
C ASP A 201 26.77 15.99 -13.09
N GLY A 202 27.18 17.03 -12.36
CA GLY A 202 26.30 17.76 -11.41
C GLY A 202 25.19 18.65 -12.03
N SER A 203 24.74 18.33 -13.24
CA SER A 203 23.59 18.92 -13.95
C SER A 203 23.02 17.94 -15.00
N GLU A 204 23.26 16.65 -14.79
CA GLU A 204 22.78 15.52 -15.59
C GLU A 204 22.00 14.60 -14.64
N THR A 205 21.05 13.86 -15.18
CA THR A 205 20.28 12.83 -14.46
C THR A 205 21.03 11.50 -14.46
N ASP A 206 20.57 10.54 -13.66
CA ASP A 206 21.23 9.25 -13.45
C ASP A 206 20.48 8.13 -14.20
N PRO A 207 20.94 7.69 -15.40
CA PRO A 207 20.20 6.78 -16.32
C PRO A 207 20.05 5.32 -15.84
N ARG A 208 20.13 5.13 -14.52
CA ARG A 208 19.92 3.86 -13.80
C ARG A 208 18.88 4.08 -12.69
N ARG A 209 18.18 5.23 -12.72
CA ARG A 209 17.31 5.80 -11.70
C ARG A 209 16.27 6.75 -12.32
N PHE A 210 15.13 6.15 -12.68
CA PHE A 210 13.83 6.72 -13.08
C PHE A 210 13.29 7.94 -12.29
N ASP A 211 13.95 8.34 -11.21
CA ASP A 211 13.63 9.46 -10.31
C ASP A 211 14.99 9.84 -9.65
N THR A 212 15.70 10.83 -10.22
CA THR A 212 17.10 11.17 -9.87
C THR A 212 17.22 11.86 -8.52
N ASP A 213 16.27 12.68 -8.09
CA ASP A 213 16.37 13.39 -6.81
C ASP A 213 15.51 12.79 -5.67
N ALA A 214 14.70 11.78 -5.99
CA ALA A 214 13.84 11.00 -5.11
C ALA A 214 12.60 11.74 -4.56
N ASP A 215 12.06 12.66 -5.36
CA ASP A 215 10.85 13.43 -5.13
C ASP A 215 9.55 12.63 -5.39
N GLY A 216 9.48 11.92 -6.53
CA GLY A 216 8.33 11.10 -6.94
C GLY A 216 7.71 11.43 -8.31
N ILE A 217 8.15 12.46 -9.03
CA ILE A 217 8.04 12.51 -10.50
C ILE A 217 9.15 11.62 -11.11
N SER A 218 9.13 11.38 -12.42
CA SER A 218 10.24 10.76 -13.16
C SER A 218 10.89 11.77 -14.09
N ASP A 219 12.21 11.69 -14.25
CA ASP A 219 13.01 12.74 -14.88
C ASP A 219 12.53 13.09 -16.30
N GLY A 220 12.09 12.10 -17.07
CA GLY A 220 11.47 12.24 -18.38
C GLY A 220 10.14 12.99 -18.33
N VAL A 221 9.30 12.79 -17.31
CA VAL A 221 8.06 13.58 -17.11
C VAL A 221 8.40 15.01 -16.71
N GLU A 222 9.36 15.21 -15.81
CA GLU A 222 9.88 16.55 -15.45
C GLU A 222 10.44 17.28 -16.67
N LEU A 223 11.00 16.54 -17.62
CA LEU A 223 11.49 17.02 -18.90
C LEU A 223 10.42 17.02 -20.01
N GLY A 224 9.15 16.73 -19.72
CA GLY A 224 8.02 16.83 -20.66
C GLY A 224 8.02 15.77 -21.78
N VAL A 225 8.54 14.57 -21.50
CA VAL A 225 8.61 13.44 -22.44
C VAL A 225 7.25 12.76 -22.57
N THR A 226 6.79 12.63 -23.81
CA THR A 226 5.47 12.05 -24.15
C THR A 226 5.55 10.78 -24.99
N THR A 227 6.77 10.27 -25.20
CA THR A 227 7.08 9.15 -26.09
C THR A 227 8.03 8.18 -25.42
N ASN A 228 7.57 6.95 -25.21
CA ASN A 228 8.40 5.83 -24.82
C ASN A 228 9.50 5.60 -25.88
N LEU A 229 10.74 5.35 -25.46
CA LEU A 229 11.85 5.09 -26.37
C LEU A 229 12.07 3.59 -26.61
N ASP A 230 11.81 2.74 -25.60
CA ASP A 230 11.76 1.29 -25.74
C ASP A 230 10.36 0.69 -25.48
N ASP A 231 9.58 0.53 -26.56
CA ASP A 231 8.29 -0.16 -26.53
C ASP A 231 8.37 -1.66 -26.19
N ALA A 232 9.53 -2.30 -26.31
CA ALA A 232 9.70 -3.72 -26.00
C ALA A 232 9.93 -3.97 -24.50
N ASN A 233 10.74 -3.12 -23.84
CA ASN A 233 11.15 -3.31 -22.46
C ASN A 233 10.39 -2.41 -21.47
N CYS A 234 10.13 -1.15 -21.84
CA CYS A 234 9.54 -0.14 -20.94
C CYS A 234 8.00 -0.09 -20.93
N THR A 235 7.33 -0.94 -21.71
CA THR A 235 5.86 -1.03 -21.77
C THR A 235 5.24 -1.23 -20.37
N GLY A 236 4.57 -0.18 -19.88
CA GLY A 236 3.86 -0.17 -18.60
C GLY A 236 4.66 0.38 -17.42
N ILE A 237 5.98 0.56 -17.57
CA ILE A 237 6.81 1.32 -16.64
C ILE A 237 6.67 2.80 -16.99
N PHE A 238 7.16 3.20 -18.17
CA PHE A 238 7.10 4.56 -18.72
C PHE A 238 5.73 5.26 -18.53
N ARG A 239 5.76 6.54 -18.19
CA ARG A 239 4.58 7.41 -18.09
C ARG A 239 4.78 8.60 -19.02
N PRO A 240 3.94 8.78 -20.06
CA PRO A 240 3.98 10.00 -20.84
C PRO A 240 3.45 11.16 -20.00
N ASP A 241 4.17 12.26 -20.03
CA ASP A 241 3.73 13.56 -19.54
C ASP A 241 2.35 13.98 -20.13
N GLU A 242 1.59 14.75 -19.35
CA GLU A 242 0.25 15.24 -19.69
C GLU A 242 0.15 16.75 -20.02
N ASP A 243 1.23 17.54 -19.85
CA ASP A 243 1.40 18.90 -20.41
C ASP A 243 2.90 19.29 -20.54
N PRO A 244 3.55 19.12 -21.72
CA PRO A 244 4.99 19.34 -21.93
C PRO A 244 5.46 20.80 -21.85
N SER A 245 4.68 21.67 -21.22
CA SER A 245 5.02 23.06 -20.93
C SER A 245 5.19 23.37 -19.43
N SER A 246 4.84 22.44 -18.54
CA SER A 246 5.15 22.47 -17.10
C SER A 246 6.31 21.52 -16.77
N ILE A 247 7.53 21.97 -17.07
CA ILE A 247 8.77 21.25 -16.77
C ILE A 247 9.40 21.66 -15.43
N THR A 248 10.15 20.77 -14.82
CA THR A 248 10.90 20.95 -13.56
C THR A 248 12.40 20.66 -13.73
N ASP A 249 13.19 20.73 -12.66
CA ASP A 249 14.62 20.41 -12.63
C ASP A 249 14.82 19.05 -11.92
N PRO A 250 14.94 17.92 -12.65
CA PRO A 250 15.02 16.56 -12.07
C PRO A 250 16.31 16.28 -11.26
N THR A 251 17.13 17.31 -11.04
CA THR A 251 18.28 17.26 -10.12
C THR A 251 18.03 18.03 -8.81
N HIS A 252 16.84 18.62 -8.62
CA HIS A 252 16.47 19.44 -7.47
C HIS A 252 14.97 19.31 -7.08
N PRO A 253 14.65 18.66 -5.93
CA PRO A 253 13.29 18.20 -5.59
C PRO A 253 12.41 19.30 -4.95
N ASP A 254 12.43 20.51 -5.51
CA ASP A 254 11.80 21.77 -5.05
C ASP A 254 12.24 22.85 -6.07
N THR A 255 11.76 22.76 -7.32
CA THR A 255 12.28 23.52 -8.49
C THR A 255 12.24 25.04 -8.27
N ASP A 256 11.20 25.56 -7.61
CA ASP A 256 11.05 27.00 -7.38
C ASP A 256 11.55 27.48 -6.00
N GLY A 257 11.83 26.56 -5.08
CA GLY A 257 12.49 26.81 -3.80
C GLY A 257 11.58 27.35 -2.70
N ASP A 258 10.26 27.16 -2.77
CA ASP A 258 9.32 27.58 -1.73
C ASP A 258 9.19 26.58 -0.55
N GLY A 259 9.63 25.33 -0.76
CA GLY A 259 9.87 24.35 0.30
C GLY A 259 8.92 23.15 0.34
N VAL A 260 8.03 22.99 -0.65
CA VAL A 260 7.35 21.72 -0.97
C VAL A 260 8.08 21.08 -2.16
N SER A 261 8.06 19.75 -2.29
CA SER A 261 8.71 19.07 -3.42
C SER A 261 7.75 18.91 -4.60
N ASP A 262 8.29 18.88 -5.81
CA ASP A 262 7.55 19.02 -7.06
C ASP A 262 6.52 17.88 -7.29
N GLY A 263 6.87 16.63 -7.01
CA GLY A 263 5.96 15.46 -7.01
C GLY A 263 5.13 15.30 -5.74
N ALA A 264 5.27 16.22 -4.78
CA ALA A 264 4.26 16.48 -3.76
C ALA A 264 3.32 17.63 -4.15
N GLU A 265 3.73 18.50 -5.08
CA GLU A 265 2.97 19.62 -5.65
C GLU A 265 2.04 19.17 -6.80
N ASP A 266 2.60 18.59 -7.86
CA ASP A 266 1.90 17.68 -8.76
C ASP A 266 1.48 16.47 -7.92
N THR A 267 0.20 16.44 -7.56
CA THR A 267 -0.32 15.48 -6.59
C THR A 267 -0.59 14.12 -7.22
N ASN A 268 -0.64 14.06 -8.56
CA ASN A 268 -0.98 12.86 -9.31
C ASN A 268 0.24 12.23 -10.01
N GLN A 269 1.29 13.02 -10.26
CA GLN A 269 2.57 12.70 -10.91
C GLN A 269 2.37 12.39 -12.41
N ASN A 270 1.93 13.41 -13.15
CA ASN A 270 1.73 13.38 -14.60
C ASN A 270 2.34 14.58 -15.37
N GLY A 271 3.02 15.51 -14.70
CA GLY A 271 3.66 16.68 -15.32
C GLY A 271 2.69 17.82 -15.68
N ARG A 272 1.39 17.70 -15.38
CA ARG A 272 0.40 18.77 -15.58
C ARG A 272 -0.17 19.28 -14.26
N VAL A 273 -0.07 20.59 -14.07
CA VAL A 273 -0.77 21.36 -13.02
C VAL A 273 -2.30 21.24 -13.15
N ASP A 274 -2.94 20.31 -12.43
CA ASP A 274 -4.39 20.06 -12.50
C ASP A 274 -5.24 20.85 -11.46
N GLU A 275 -6.58 20.83 -11.60
CA GLU A 275 -7.49 21.62 -10.75
C GLU A 275 -7.53 21.13 -9.29
N GLY A 276 -6.65 21.69 -8.47
CA GLY A 276 -6.58 21.50 -7.01
C GLY A 276 -5.15 21.36 -6.49
N GLU A 277 -4.25 20.91 -7.36
CA GLU A 277 -2.83 20.70 -7.12
C GLU A 277 -2.08 22.02 -6.92
N LEU A 278 -0.80 21.93 -6.53
CA LEU A 278 0.09 23.09 -6.43
C LEU A 278 0.77 23.34 -7.81
N ASN A 279 1.87 24.07 -7.89
CA ASN A 279 2.52 24.35 -9.17
C ASN A 279 4.05 24.49 -8.94
N PRO A 280 4.86 23.48 -9.31
CA PRO A 280 6.34 23.44 -9.16
C PRO A 280 7.15 24.61 -9.77
N ASN A 281 6.49 25.67 -10.24
CA ASN A 281 7.04 26.79 -10.99
C ASN A 281 6.42 28.15 -10.56
N ASP A 282 5.68 28.24 -9.44
CA ASP A 282 5.19 29.49 -8.85
C ASP A 282 5.48 29.53 -7.33
N PRO A 283 6.61 30.12 -6.89
CA PRO A 283 7.07 30.18 -5.49
C PRO A 283 6.27 31.20 -4.66
N THR A 284 5.01 31.39 -5.04
CA THR A 284 3.98 32.15 -4.34
C THR A 284 2.70 31.32 -4.17
N ASP A 285 2.69 30.06 -4.63
CA ASP A 285 1.55 29.19 -4.44
C ASP A 285 1.42 28.69 -2.99
N VAL A 286 2.50 28.27 -2.33
CA VAL A 286 2.40 27.68 -0.98
C VAL A 286 2.02 28.72 0.07
N LYS A 287 0.72 28.72 0.39
CA LYS A 287 0.06 29.70 1.25
C LYS A 287 -1.00 29.06 2.13
N GLY A 288 -1.39 29.78 3.18
CA GLY A 288 -2.49 29.36 4.06
C GLY A 288 -2.24 27.99 4.71
N PRO A 289 -3.17 27.02 4.58
CA PRO A 289 -2.98 25.65 5.06
C PRO A 289 -1.75 24.93 4.48
N VAL A 290 -1.43 25.14 3.19
CA VAL A 290 -0.35 24.40 2.51
C VAL A 290 0.99 24.69 3.18
N ALA A 291 1.32 25.97 3.37
CA ALA A 291 2.53 26.44 4.04
C ALA A 291 2.67 25.97 5.52
N GLU A 292 1.56 25.56 6.14
CA GLU A 292 1.55 25.04 7.52
C GLU A 292 1.58 23.51 7.56
N ALA A 293 1.28 22.82 6.45
CA ALA A 293 1.21 21.35 6.37
C ALA A 293 2.37 20.73 5.58
N CYS A 294 2.63 21.21 4.36
CA CYS A 294 3.31 20.44 3.33
C CYS A 294 4.81 20.71 3.18
N THR A 295 5.31 21.88 3.60
CA THR A 295 6.74 22.17 3.43
C THR A 295 7.62 21.18 4.21
N ALA A 296 8.84 20.91 3.72
CA ALA A 296 9.73 19.89 4.28
C ALA A 296 9.98 20.05 5.79
N ASP A 297 10.23 21.29 6.24
CA ASP A 297 10.40 21.69 7.65
C ASP A 297 9.15 21.43 8.52
N ASN A 298 7.98 21.27 7.88
CA ASN A 298 6.68 21.08 8.49
C ASN A 298 6.19 19.62 8.50
N LEU A 299 6.74 18.73 7.67
CA LEU A 299 6.36 17.30 7.62
C LEU A 299 6.50 16.64 9.00
N ARG A 300 5.64 15.65 9.32
CA ARG A 300 5.81 14.92 10.60
C ARG A 300 6.87 13.85 10.46
N PRO A 301 7.90 13.84 11.33
CA PRO A 301 8.97 12.85 11.26
C PRO A 301 8.45 11.45 11.60
N VAL A 302 8.96 10.46 10.87
CA VAL A 302 8.72 9.03 11.05
C VAL A 302 10.07 8.35 11.23
N SER A 303 10.13 7.34 12.11
CA SER A 303 11.27 6.46 12.28
C SER A 303 10.97 5.10 11.66
N PHE A 304 11.78 4.69 10.69
CA PHE A 304 11.65 3.38 10.06
C PHE A 304 12.45 2.32 10.83
N GLN A 305 11.91 1.10 10.89
CA GLN A 305 12.59 -0.10 11.43
C GLN A 305 12.50 -1.19 10.37
N ASP A 306 13.62 -1.59 9.78
CA ASP A 306 13.68 -2.42 8.57
C ASP A 306 14.45 -3.73 8.86
N GLU A 307 13.81 -4.88 8.66
CA GLU A 307 14.31 -6.19 9.12
C GLU A 307 14.09 -7.29 8.05
N LYS A 308 15.19 -7.71 7.40
CA LYS A 308 15.20 -8.72 6.33
C LYS A 308 14.70 -10.11 6.76
N GLY A 309 15.06 -10.55 7.98
CA GLY A 309 14.71 -11.88 8.49
C GLY A 309 13.19 -12.18 8.54
N PRO A 310 12.36 -11.27 9.09
CA PRO A 310 10.91 -11.39 9.06
C PRO A 310 10.24 -10.81 7.81
N ASP A 311 10.93 -10.14 6.89
CA ASP A 311 10.32 -9.34 5.81
C ASP A 311 9.30 -8.30 6.34
N ILE A 312 9.82 -7.41 7.19
CA ILE A 312 9.03 -6.36 7.84
C ILE A 312 9.81 -5.04 7.81
N LYS A 313 9.19 -4.01 7.24
CA LYS A 313 9.54 -2.62 7.44
C LYS A 313 8.41 -1.91 8.18
N LEU A 314 8.70 -1.26 9.31
CA LEU A 314 7.72 -0.54 10.12
C LEU A 314 7.97 0.96 10.12
N ALA A 315 6.92 1.74 9.85
CA ALA A 315 6.90 3.18 10.01
C ALA A 315 6.33 3.57 11.39
N LEU A 316 7.19 4.02 12.30
CA LEU A 316 6.84 4.33 13.69
C LEU A 316 6.93 5.83 14.00
N PRO A 317 6.08 6.38 14.87
CA PRO A 317 6.34 7.66 15.53
C PRO A 317 7.71 7.66 16.25
N PRO A 318 8.53 8.73 16.16
CA PRO A 318 9.84 8.81 16.84
C PRO A 318 9.82 8.68 18.38
N SER A 319 8.64 8.61 19.00
CA SER A 319 8.46 8.28 20.41
C SER A 319 8.64 6.80 20.76
N PHE A 320 8.71 5.89 19.76
CA PHE A 320 9.14 4.50 19.92
C PHE A 320 10.66 4.39 20.07
N THR A 321 11.20 4.92 21.17
CA THR A 321 12.66 4.91 21.46
C THR A 321 13.19 3.56 21.95
N GLU A 322 12.33 2.55 22.08
CA GLU A 322 12.67 1.21 22.55
C GLU A 322 12.08 0.20 21.57
N VAL A 323 12.91 -0.35 20.68
CA VAL A 323 12.59 -1.42 19.73
C VAL A 323 13.70 -2.48 19.80
N THR A 324 13.35 -3.75 19.65
CA THR A 324 14.28 -4.88 19.82
C THR A 324 13.88 -6.04 18.89
N PRO A 325 14.81 -6.65 18.15
CA PRO A 325 14.52 -7.83 17.33
C PRO A 325 14.21 -9.07 18.19
N ILE A 326 13.11 -9.74 17.86
CA ILE A 326 12.72 -11.06 18.37
C ILE A 326 13.53 -12.10 17.59
N LYS A 327 14.32 -12.93 18.29
CA LYS A 327 15.24 -13.89 17.65
C LYS A 327 15.01 -15.35 18.03
N VAL A 328 15.15 -16.27 17.11
CA VAL A 328 15.13 -17.73 17.37
C VAL A 328 16.46 -18.32 16.94
N GLY A 329 17.36 -18.55 17.90
CA GLY A 329 18.79 -18.62 17.59
C GLY A 329 19.29 -17.23 17.24
N ASP A 330 20.06 -17.11 16.15
CA ASP A 330 20.55 -15.83 15.64
C ASP A 330 19.55 -15.14 14.68
N ASP A 331 18.68 -15.93 14.03
CA ASP A 331 17.64 -15.49 13.10
C ASP A 331 16.69 -14.46 13.74
N VAL A 332 16.50 -13.31 13.10
CA VAL A 332 15.39 -12.40 13.43
C VAL A 332 14.08 -12.96 12.86
N LYS A 333 13.06 -13.07 13.70
CA LYS A 333 11.69 -13.51 13.33
C LYS A 333 10.63 -12.43 13.55
N GLY A 334 11.02 -11.25 14.06
CA GLY A 334 10.13 -10.12 14.28
C GLY A 334 10.77 -9.00 15.10
N LEU A 335 9.96 -8.03 15.49
CA LEU A 335 10.29 -6.87 16.32
C LEU A 335 9.35 -6.80 17.54
N VAL A 336 9.86 -6.33 18.68
CA VAL A 336 9.05 -5.93 19.85
C VAL A 336 9.46 -4.52 20.26
N GLY A 337 8.50 -3.65 20.58
CA GLY A 337 8.79 -2.25 20.89
C GLY A 337 7.81 -1.58 21.86
N TYR A 338 8.19 -0.39 22.34
CA TYR A 338 7.45 0.39 23.34
C TYR A 338 7.63 1.91 23.16
N ASP A 339 6.51 2.62 23.17
CA ASP A 339 6.43 4.08 23.27
C ASP A 339 6.11 4.48 24.71
N ASN A 340 7.07 5.12 25.37
CA ASN A 340 6.93 5.59 26.75
C ASN A 340 6.05 6.84 26.90
N THR A 341 5.86 7.60 25.83
CA THR A 341 5.02 8.81 25.79
C THR A 341 3.55 8.44 25.68
N GLN A 342 3.22 7.54 24.75
CA GLN A 342 1.85 7.11 24.48
C GLN A 342 1.40 5.91 25.29
N GLN A 343 2.32 5.19 25.93
CA GLN A 343 2.06 3.95 26.68
C GLN A 343 1.43 2.87 25.79
N VAL A 344 2.03 2.68 24.61
CA VAL A 344 1.70 1.64 23.64
C VAL A 344 2.93 0.74 23.50
N ALA A 345 2.73 -0.57 23.58
CA ALA A 345 3.74 -1.57 23.22
C ALA A 345 3.27 -2.33 21.98
N PHE A 346 4.20 -2.84 21.17
CA PHE A 346 3.86 -3.70 20.04
C PHE A 346 4.75 -4.94 19.97
N LEU A 347 4.25 -5.97 19.29
CA LEU A 347 5.07 -7.01 18.66
C LEU A 347 4.65 -7.17 17.20
N ALA A 348 5.60 -7.37 16.30
CA ALA A 348 5.41 -7.65 14.87
C ALA A 348 6.24 -8.87 14.49
N PHE A 349 5.69 -9.86 13.79
CA PHE A 349 6.45 -11.07 13.41
C PHE A 349 5.87 -11.73 12.16
N ARG A 350 6.72 -12.45 11.41
CA ARG A 350 6.32 -13.33 10.31
C ARG A 350 6.23 -14.77 10.80
N THR A 351 5.15 -15.45 10.43
CA THR A 351 4.91 -16.87 10.69
C THR A 351 4.30 -17.51 9.45
N GLN A 352 4.28 -18.83 9.38
CA GLN A 352 3.43 -19.53 8.42
C GLN A 352 1.96 -19.49 8.89
N PRO A 353 0.97 -19.32 7.98
CA PRO A 353 -0.40 -19.74 8.23
C PRO A 353 -0.47 -21.20 8.68
N LYS A 354 -1.51 -21.55 9.43
CA LYS A 354 -1.73 -22.94 9.85
C LYS A 354 -2.47 -23.69 8.75
N ALA A 355 -2.00 -24.90 8.43
CA ALA A 355 -2.53 -25.70 7.32
C ALA A 355 -4.06 -25.87 7.37
N GLY A 356 -4.75 -25.25 6.40
CA GLY A 356 -6.21 -25.22 6.28
C GLY A 356 -6.82 -23.81 6.40
N ASP A 357 -6.07 -22.85 6.93
CA ASP A 357 -6.46 -21.44 6.97
C ASP A 357 -5.99 -20.77 5.66
N THR A 358 -6.91 -20.14 4.93
CA THR A 358 -6.66 -19.56 3.59
C THR A 358 -7.10 -18.10 3.48
N ASP A 359 -7.35 -17.46 4.62
CA ASP A 359 -7.69 -16.04 4.74
C ASP A 359 -7.33 -15.51 6.14
N PRO A 360 -7.18 -14.18 6.29
CA PRO A 360 -6.85 -13.53 7.56
C PRO A 360 -7.81 -13.80 8.74
N LEU A 361 -9.04 -14.28 8.50
CA LEU A 361 -9.98 -14.63 9.58
C LEU A 361 -9.71 -16.04 10.11
N GLY A 362 -9.30 -16.99 9.25
CA GLY A 362 -8.76 -18.28 9.68
C GLY A 362 -7.51 -18.10 10.55
N ASP A 363 -6.58 -17.25 10.12
CA ASP A 363 -5.35 -16.93 10.85
C ASP A 363 -5.64 -16.37 12.26
N GLU A 364 -6.60 -15.45 12.38
CA GLU A 364 -7.05 -14.91 13.66
C GLU A 364 -7.72 -15.98 14.54
N GLU A 365 -8.61 -16.81 13.97
CA GLU A 365 -9.28 -17.88 14.71
C GLU A 365 -8.31 -18.96 15.21
N SER A 366 -7.19 -19.14 14.52
CA SER A 366 -6.11 -20.06 14.88
C SER A 366 -5.09 -19.50 15.87
N LEU A 367 -4.75 -18.21 15.80
CA LEU A 367 -3.76 -17.59 16.69
C LEU A 367 -4.37 -17.01 17.98
N ARG A 368 -5.63 -16.57 17.98
CA ARG A 368 -6.30 -16.03 19.18
C ARG A 368 -6.21 -16.95 20.42
N PRO A 369 -6.37 -18.29 20.34
CA PRO A 369 -6.22 -19.18 21.50
C PRO A 369 -4.85 -19.07 22.18
N LEU A 370 -3.78 -18.73 21.46
CA LEU A 370 -2.45 -18.50 22.05
C LEU A 370 -2.41 -17.20 22.86
N ILE A 371 -3.08 -16.14 22.39
CA ILE A 371 -3.25 -14.86 23.10
C ILE A 371 -4.08 -15.08 24.38
N GLU A 372 -5.17 -15.86 24.30
CA GLU A 372 -6.03 -16.22 25.44
C GLU A 372 -5.27 -16.92 26.58
N THR A 373 -4.19 -17.68 26.29
CA THR A 373 -3.36 -18.34 27.32
C THR A 373 -2.72 -17.37 28.32
N LYS A 374 -2.58 -16.09 27.96
CA LYS A 374 -1.93 -15.07 28.80
C LYS A 374 -2.94 -14.22 29.57
N GLY A 375 -4.22 -14.26 29.19
CA GLY A 375 -5.32 -13.62 29.91
C GLY A 375 -6.61 -13.61 29.08
N VAL A 376 -7.75 -13.76 29.75
CA VAL A 376 -9.09 -13.87 29.14
C VAL A 376 -9.37 -12.66 28.24
N LEU A 377 -9.80 -12.93 27.02
CA LEU A 377 -10.22 -11.92 26.04
C LEU A 377 -11.73 -11.71 26.08
N SER A 378 -12.17 -10.50 25.77
CA SER A 378 -13.54 -10.22 25.31
C SER A 378 -13.82 -10.93 23.98
N ASN A 379 -15.09 -10.95 23.57
CA ASN A 379 -15.40 -11.23 22.17
C ASN A 379 -14.70 -10.21 21.26
N ARG A 380 -14.26 -10.67 20.07
CA ARG A 380 -13.57 -9.82 19.09
C ARG A 380 -14.54 -8.83 18.45
N THR A 381 -14.00 -7.72 17.99
CA THR A 381 -14.54 -6.99 16.83
C THR A 381 -13.53 -7.14 15.70
N ALA A 382 -13.95 -7.43 14.47
CA ALA A 382 -13.05 -7.79 13.38
C ALA A 382 -13.48 -7.16 12.05
N GLN A 383 -12.54 -6.87 11.16
CA GLN A 383 -12.82 -6.32 9.83
C GLN A 383 -11.75 -6.75 8.83
N LEU A 384 -12.17 -7.26 7.67
CA LEU A 384 -11.27 -7.54 6.54
C LEU A 384 -11.12 -6.30 5.66
N PHE A 385 -9.92 -6.12 5.11
CA PHE A 385 -9.59 -5.09 4.14
C PHE A 385 -8.41 -5.53 3.26
N THR A 386 -8.06 -4.72 2.27
CA THR A 386 -6.86 -4.90 1.44
C THR A 386 -5.82 -3.87 1.85
N THR A 387 -4.59 -4.30 2.14
CA THR A 387 -3.46 -3.42 2.49
C THR A 387 -3.04 -2.56 1.29
N TRP A 388 -2.07 -1.65 1.49
CA TRP A 388 -1.63 -0.73 0.44
C TRP A 388 -0.99 -1.50 -0.74
N ASP A 389 -0.14 -2.46 -0.41
CA ASP A 389 0.53 -3.52 -1.21
C ASP A 389 -0.40 -4.66 -1.69
N GLY A 390 -1.72 -4.48 -1.66
CA GLY A 390 -2.68 -5.40 -2.29
C GLY A 390 -2.97 -6.72 -1.55
N PHE A 391 -2.29 -7.03 -0.44
CA PHE A 391 -2.56 -8.25 0.33
C PHE A 391 -3.87 -8.19 1.13
N LYS A 392 -4.40 -9.37 1.48
CA LYS A 392 -5.60 -9.48 2.33
C LYS A 392 -5.19 -9.33 3.79
N ALA A 393 -5.91 -8.48 4.52
CA ALA A 393 -5.68 -8.30 5.95
C ALA A 393 -6.97 -8.35 6.80
N LEU A 394 -6.79 -8.65 8.09
CA LEU A 394 -7.80 -8.50 9.14
C LEU A 394 -7.26 -7.56 10.22
N GLN A 395 -8.04 -6.53 10.58
CA GLN A 395 -7.90 -5.88 11.88
C GLN A 395 -8.86 -6.57 12.88
N ALA A 396 -8.35 -6.96 14.05
CA ALA A 396 -9.12 -7.51 15.15
C ALA A 396 -8.85 -6.76 16.46
N ILE A 397 -9.89 -6.54 17.26
CA ILE A 397 -9.82 -5.78 18.52
C ILE A 397 -10.40 -6.62 19.67
N TYR A 398 -9.65 -6.68 20.77
CA TYR A 398 -10.01 -7.38 22.00
C TYR A 398 -9.77 -6.51 23.24
N GLN A 399 -10.36 -6.92 24.36
CA GLN A 399 -10.10 -6.39 25.69
C GLN A 399 -9.63 -7.54 26.59
N GLN A 400 -8.56 -7.33 27.37
CA GLN A 400 -8.03 -8.32 28.31
C GLN A 400 -8.15 -7.79 29.74
N THR A 401 -9.02 -8.40 30.55
CA THR A 401 -9.43 -7.88 31.86
C THR A 401 -8.76 -8.59 33.05
N GLY A 402 -8.77 -7.95 34.21
CA GLY A 402 -8.28 -8.50 35.48
C GLY A 402 -6.75 -8.61 35.59
N THR A 403 -6.01 -7.95 34.71
CA THR A 403 -4.55 -8.14 34.56
C THR A 403 -3.74 -7.18 35.45
N THR A 404 -2.97 -7.76 36.38
CA THR A 404 -2.00 -7.05 37.24
C THR A 404 -0.59 -7.01 36.65
N THR A 405 -0.35 -7.64 35.50
CA THR A 405 0.92 -7.61 34.77
C THR A 405 1.18 -6.22 34.18
N ASP A 406 2.42 -5.74 34.26
CA ASP A 406 2.89 -4.52 33.60
C ASP A 406 2.88 -4.66 32.06
N LEU A 407 2.59 -3.58 31.35
CA LEU A 407 2.45 -3.55 29.89
C LEU A 407 3.62 -4.20 29.14
N LYS A 408 4.88 -3.86 29.46
CA LYS A 408 6.04 -4.47 28.77
C LYS A 408 6.07 -5.98 28.95
N ARG A 409 5.97 -6.41 30.22
CA ARG A 409 5.94 -7.82 30.60
C ARG A 409 4.72 -8.55 30.04
N ARG A 410 3.61 -7.86 29.75
CA ARG A 410 2.45 -8.41 29.05
C ARG A 410 2.77 -8.66 27.58
N THR A 411 3.40 -7.71 26.89
CA THR A 411 3.83 -7.85 25.49
C THR A 411 4.89 -8.95 25.35
N ASP A 412 5.89 -8.99 26.24
CA ASP A 412 6.88 -10.08 26.32
C ASP A 412 6.20 -11.46 26.48
N GLN A 413 5.15 -11.54 27.31
CA GLN A 413 4.37 -12.76 27.49
C GLN A 413 3.54 -13.16 26.24
N LEU A 414 3.21 -12.22 25.36
CA LEU A 414 2.59 -12.51 24.06
C LEU A 414 3.65 -13.00 23.07
N VAL A 415 4.87 -12.42 23.06
CA VAL A 415 6.02 -12.96 22.31
C VAL A 415 6.32 -14.40 22.75
N ASP A 416 6.32 -14.69 24.05
CA ASP A 416 6.44 -16.06 24.61
C ASP A 416 5.30 -17.01 24.17
N ALA A 417 4.16 -16.50 23.70
CA ALA A 417 3.01 -17.29 23.27
C ALA A 417 3.00 -17.57 21.77
N LEU A 418 3.37 -16.56 20.98
CA LEU A 418 3.22 -16.52 19.52
C LEU A 418 4.53 -16.85 18.80
N VAL A 419 5.69 -16.54 19.39
CA VAL A 419 7.02 -16.89 18.89
C VAL A 419 7.75 -17.75 19.94
N PRO A 420 7.28 -18.98 20.21
CA PRO A 420 7.79 -19.81 21.29
C PRO A 420 9.26 -20.18 21.08
N GLY A 421 10.04 -20.17 22.17
CA GLY A 421 11.49 -20.43 22.13
C GLY A 421 12.35 -19.24 21.70
N SER A 422 11.74 -18.09 21.38
CA SER A 422 12.47 -16.87 21.03
C SER A 422 13.17 -16.20 22.22
N THR A 423 14.17 -15.39 21.89
CA THR A 423 14.81 -14.35 22.70
C THR A 423 14.51 -12.97 22.08
N GLY A 424 15.06 -11.89 22.65
CA GLY A 424 14.69 -10.52 22.29
C GLY A 424 13.38 -10.12 22.99
N ARG A 425 13.49 -9.22 23.98
CA ARG A 425 12.41 -8.81 24.89
C ARG A 425 12.59 -7.35 25.25
N LEU A 426 11.52 -6.70 25.71
CA LEU A 426 11.59 -5.32 26.19
C LEU A 426 12.45 -5.22 27.45
N SER A 427 12.90 -4.02 27.78
CA SER A 427 13.73 -3.81 28.96
C SER A 427 12.99 -4.17 30.25
N SER A 428 13.72 -4.78 31.20
CA SER A 428 13.18 -5.23 32.49
C SER A 428 12.75 -4.10 33.43
N ALA A 429 12.95 -2.84 33.03
CA ALA A 429 12.38 -1.66 33.66
C ALA A 429 10.90 -1.53 33.26
N ALA A 430 10.00 -1.85 34.20
CA ALA A 430 8.55 -1.80 34.02
C ALA A 430 8.06 -0.43 33.52
N ALA A 431 7.04 -0.42 32.66
CA ALA A 431 6.38 0.80 32.19
C ALA A 431 5.63 1.53 33.31
N GLY A 432 5.24 0.83 34.39
CA GLY A 432 4.33 1.33 35.42
C GLY A 432 2.86 1.28 35.00
N VAL A 433 2.55 0.50 33.94
CA VAL A 433 1.24 0.51 33.28
C VAL A 433 0.57 -0.85 33.50
N THR A 434 -0.33 -0.90 34.48
CA THR A 434 -1.09 -2.10 34.88
C THR A 434 -2.60 -1.85 34.86
N GLY A 435 -3.38 -2.93 34.94
CA GLY A 435 -4.84 -2.94 34.74
C GLY A 435 -5.21 -3.31 33.31
N ASP A 436 -6.51 -3.43 33.06
CA ASP A 436 -7.08 -3.98 31.82
C ASP A 436 -6.46 -3.37 30.54
N PHE A 437 -6.16 -4.22 29.57
CA PHE A 437 -5.53 -3.84 28.29
C PHE A 437 -6.52 -3.93 27.13
N ARG A 438 -6.36 -3.06 26.14
CA ARG A 438 -6.82 -3.31 24.77
C ARG A 438 -5.69 -3.98 24.00
N ILE A 439 -6.07 -4.95 23.18
CA ILE A 439 -5.21 -5.58 22.19
C ILE A 439 -5.82 -5.27 20.81
N GLN A 440 -5.03 -4.70 19.91
CA GLN A 440 -5.39 -4.48 18.51
C GLN A 440 -4.40 -5.26 17.65
N ALA A 441 -4.89 -6.24 16.91
CA ALA A 441 -4.08 -7.12 16.07
C ALA A 441 -4.40 -6.88 14.60
N LEU A 442 -3.34 -6.80 13.80
CA LEU A 442 -3.34 -6.87 12.34
C LEU A 442 -2.82 -8.25 11.95
N TYR A 443 -3.52 -8.92 11.05
CA TYR A 443 -3.11 -10.16 10.40
C TYR A 443 -3.07 -9.89 8.90
N VAL A 444 -1.89 -9.91 8.26
CA VAL A 444 -1.73 -9.76 6.81
C VAL A 444 -1.37 -11.12 6.24
N HIS A 445 -2.32 -11.73 5.53
CA HIS A 445 -2.12 -13.01 4.85
C HIS A 445 -1.58 -12.70 3.46
N ARG A 446 -0.24 -12.67 3.33
CA ARG A 446 0.42 -12.48 2.04
C ARG A 446 0.34 -13.77 1.20
N SER A 447 0.57 -14.94 1.81
CA SER A 447 0.39 -16.26 1.14
C SER A 447 0.17 -17.40 2.14
N ASP A 448 -0.17 -18.60 1.65
CA ASP A 448 -0.16 -19.90 2.37
C ASP A 448 1.15 -20.21 3.12
N LYS A 449 2.24 -19.48 2.86
CA LYS A 449 3.54 -19.58 3.53
C LYS A 449 3.88 -18.38 4.42
N SER A 450 3.24 -17.23 4.23
CA SER A 450 3.60 -15.95 4.87
C SER A 450 2.38 -15.21 5.42
N LEU A 451 2.30 -15.19 6.75
CA LEU A 451 1.40 -14.41 7.56
C LEU A 451 2.25 -13.44 8.41
N VAL A 452 2.07 -12.14 8.20
CA VAL A 452 2.63 -11.12 9.09
C VAL A 452 1.58 -10.72 10.12
N VAL A 453 1.97 -10.77 11.40
CA VAL A 453 1.09 -10.45 12.53
C VAL A 453 1.69 -9.29 13.32
N LEU A 454 0.94 -8.20 13.47
CA LEU A 454 1.34 -7.04 14.26
C LEU A 454 0.28 -6.76 15.33
N ILE A 455 0.70 -6.80 16.59
CA ILE A 455 -0.19 -6.64 17.76
C ILE A 455 0.24 -5.42 18.57
N ALA A 456 -0.60 -4.38 18.59
CA ALA A 456 -0.50 -3.27 19.51
C ALA A 456 -1.24 -3.58 20.83
N VAL A 457 -0.59 -3.27 21.95
CA VAL A 457 -1.11 -3.46 23.31
C VAL A 457 -1.03 -2.13 24.06
N THR A 458 -2.14 -1.71 24.67
CA THR A 458 -2.19 -0.49 25.49
C THR A 458 -3.27 -0.59 26.56
N LYS A 459 -3.28 0.32 27.53
CA LYS A 459 -4.23 0.30 28.66
C LYS A 459 -5.64 0.66 28.19
N LEU A 460 -6.62 -0.20 28.46
CA LEU A 460 -8.01 -0.07 28.01
C LEU A 460 -8.64 1.27 28.37
N SER A 461 -8.35 1.78 29.58
CA SER A 461 -8.86 3.07 30.05
C SER A 461 -8.31 4.29 29.30
N MET A 462 -7.22 4.15 28.55
CA MET A 462 -6.61 5.22 27.75
C MET A 462 -7.16 5.28 26.31
N VAL A 463 -7.98 4.30 25.92
CA VAL A 463 -8.50 4.13 24.54
C VAL A 463 -10.02 3.84 24.50
N THR A 464 -10.73 4.12 25.58
CA THR A 464 -12.18 3.90 25.72
C THR A 464 -12.90 5.10 26.31
N ASN A 465 -14.22 5.17 26.10
CA ASN A 465 -15.09 6.23 26.61
C ASN A 465 -14.56 7.62 26.21
N ALA A 466 -14.36 8.54 27.15
CA ALA A 466 -13.82 9.88 26.86
C ALA A 466 -12.40 9.88 26.25
N ASN A 467 -11.67 8.77 26.34
CA ASN A 467 -10.30 8.64 25.84
C ASN A 467 -10.22 7.86 24.50
N SER A 468 -11.36 7.58 23.83
CA SER A 468 -11.34 6.93 22.50
C SER A 468 -10.68 7.76 21.40
N GLY A 469 -10.60 9.08 21.59
CA GLY A 469 -9.90 10.03 20.71
C GLY A 469 -8.61 10.58 21.31
N SER A 470 -7.87 9.78 22.08
CA SER A 470 -6.58 10.13 22.67
C SER A 470 -5.41 9.84 21.71
N PRO A 471 -4.26 10.53 21.84
CA PRO A 471 -3.03 10.18 21.11
C PRO A 471 -2.60 8.71 21.27
N THR A 472 -2.79 8.11 22.45
CA THR A 472 -2.61 6.66 22.69
C THR A 472 -3.51 5.79 21.80
N ALA A 473 -4.77 6.19 21.61
CA ALA A 473 -5.71 5.44 20.77
C ALA A 473 -5.30 5.45 19.29
N PHE A 474 -4.79 6.58 18.78
CA PHE A 474 -4.29 6.66 17.41
C PHE A 474 -2.95 5.93 17.23
N SER A 475 -2.02 6.05 18.17
CA SER A 475 -0.76 5.28 18.16
C SER A 475 -1.01 3.77 18.09
N ALA A 476 -1.99 3.25 18.85
CA ALA A 476 -2.39 1.85 18.76
C ALA A 476 -3.21 1.51 17.49
N LYS A 477 -3.96 2.47 16.92
CA LYS A 477 -4.70 2.29 15.64
C LYS A 477 -3.73 2.22 14.45
N ASP A 478 -2.79 3.14 14.34
CA ASP A 478 -1.91 3.28 13.16
C ASP A 478 -0.93 2.11 13.03
N LEU A 479 -0.46 1.56 14.15
CA LEU A 479 0.24 0.28 14.19
C LEU A 479 -0.58 -0.87 13.59
N ALA A 480 -1.86 -0.97 13.95
CA ALA A 480 -2.70 -2.15 13.67
C ALA A 480 -3.70 -1.96 12.51
N ASN A 481 -3.60 -0.89 11.72
CA ASN A 481 -4.51 -0.59 10.59
C ASN A 481 -3.90 -0.85 9.20
N GLY A 482 -2.70 -1.44 9.13
CA GLY A 482 -1.98 -1.74 7.90
C GLY A 482 -1.12 -0.60 7.35
N SER A 483 -1.34 0.66 7.74
CA SER A 483 -0.58 1.79 7.18
C SER A 483 0.88 1.86 7.64
N ALA A 484 1.20 1.31 8.81
CA ALA A 484 2.54 1.33 9.39
C ALA A 484 3.45 0.17 8.94
N LEU A 485 3.01 -0.74 8.06
CA LEU A 485 3.69 -1.99 7.71
C LEU A 485 3.94 -2.09 6.20
N ALA A 486 5.17 -2.41 5.82
CA ALA A 486 5.59 -2.72 4.45
C ALA A 486 6.49 -3.99 4.41
N GLN A 487 6.92 -4.38 3.21
CA GLN A 487 7.98 -5.38 3.02
C GLN A 487 9.36 -4.78 3.32
N PHE A 488 10.36 -5.63 3.53
CA PHE A 488 11.74 -5.20 3.72
C PHE A 488 12.22 -4.35 2.53
N ASN A 489 13.10 -3.38 2.78
CA ASN A 489 13.69 -2.46 1.79
C ASN A 489 12.76 -1.39 1.17
N GLU A 490 11.43 -1.57 1.14
CA GLU A 490 10.46 -0.66 0.47
C GLU A 490 10.68 0.85 0.75
N SER A 491 10.61 1.68 -0.29
CA SER A 491 10.87 3.12 -0.22
C SER A 491 9.61 3.95 0.09
N THR A 492 9.76 5.26 0.30
CA THR A 492 8.64 6.17 0.64
C THR A 492 8.85 7.59 0.11
N ALA A 493 7.93 8.09 -0.72
CA ALA A 493 7.90 9.50 -1.13
C ALA A 493 7.07 10.36 -0.14
N VAL A 494 6.81 11.61 -0.53
CA VAL A 494 5.95 12.58 0.19
C VAL A 494 4.72 12.91 -0.67
N GLN A 495 3.62 13.30 -0.05
CA GLN A 495 2.48 13.89 -0.75
C GLN A 495 1.97 15.12 0.02
N CYS A 496 1.64 16.20 -0.70
CA CYS A 496 0.70 17.22 -0.27
C CYS A 496 -0.65 16.98 -0.96
N GLU A 497 -1.79 17.28 -0.32
CA GLU A 497 -3.07 17.36 -1.03
C GLU A 497 -3.85 18.60 -0.57
N ARG A 498 -4.25 19.45 -1.52
CA ARG A 498 -5.07 20.65 -1.32
C ARG A 498 -6.53 20.36 -1.73
N PHE A 499 -7.48 20.51 -0.79
CA PHE A 499 -8.89 20.17 -1.06
C PHE A 499 -9.93 20.95 -0.22
N GLN A 500 -11.19 20.89 -0.67
CA GLN A 500 -12.36 21.34 0.09
C GLN A 500 -13.23 20.15 0.49
N LEU A 501 -13.69 20.06 1.75
CA LEU A 501 -14.42 18.89 2.22
C LEU A 501 -15.82 18.75 1.59
N PRO A 502 -16.13 17.63 0.90
CA PRO A 502 -17.47 17.37 0.41
C PRO A 502 -18.44 17.03 1.55
N SER A 503 -19.72 17.39 1.37
CA SER A 503 -20.79 17.06 2.33
C SER A 503 -21.22 15.59 2.24
N ALA A 504 -20.41 14.69 2.81
CA ALA A 504 -20.68 13.27 2.87
C ALA A 504 -22.00 12.92 3.58
N ARG A 505 -22.78 12.01 2.98
CA ARG A 505 -24.12 11.60 3.43
C ARG A 505 -24.20 10.10 3.63
N VAL A 506 -24.79 9.66 4.74
CA VAL A 506 -24.98 8.23 5.05
C VAL A 506 -26.41 7.95 5.52
N ASP A 507 -27.07 6.97 4.90
CA ASP A 507 -28.36 6.45 5.34
C ASP A 507 -28.19 5.00 5.85
N PHE A 508 -28.21 4.84 7.18
CA PHE A 508 -28.13 3.53 7.84
C PHE A 508 -29.46 2.78 7.77
N ILE A 509 -29.41 1.48 7.52
CA ILE A 509 -30.54 0.56 7.54
C ILE A 509 -30.22 -0.57 8.52
N PHE A 510 -30.81 -0.52 9.71
CA PHE A 510 -30.74 -1.59 10.69
C PHE A 510 -31.72 -2.71 10.29
N VAL A 511 -31.26 -3.95 10.35
CA VAL A 511 -32.05 -5.16 10.09
C VAL A 511 -32.00 -6.01 11.35
N VAL A 512 -33.06 -5.94 12.13
CA VAL A 512 -33.10 -6.46 13.51
C VAL A 512 -34.01 -7.67 13.61
N ASP A 513 -33.45 -8.80 14.02
CA ASP A 513 -34.18 -10.01 14.39
C ASP A 513 -35.30 -9.66 15.41
N ASP A 514 -36.54 -10.01 15.05
CA ASP A 514 -37.75 -9.76 15.84
C ASP A 514 -38.31 -11.04 16.51
N SER A 515 -37.49 -12.07 16.66
CA SER A 515 -37.84 -13.31 17.38
C SER A 515 -37.90 -13.13 18.91
N GLY A 516 -38.29 -14.20 19.62
CA GLY A 516 -38.50 -14.18 21.08
C GLY A 516 -37.22 -14.18 21.94
N SER A 517 -36.06 -14.56 21.37
CA SER A 517 -34.76 -14.61 22.04
C SER A 517 -34.17 -13.20 22.23
N MET A 518 -34.29 -12.38 21.19
CA MET A 518 -33.69 -11.06 21.00
C MET A 518 -34.06 -9.96 22.03
N THR A 519 -34.80 -10.28 23.10
CA THR A 519 -35.23 -9.32 24.13
C THR A 519 -34.05 -8.53 24.70
N THR A 520 -32.96 -9.20 25.07
CA THR A 520 -31.77 -8.55 25.64
C THR A 520 -30.96 -7.82 24.59
N SER A 521 -30.80 -8.41 23.40
CA SER A 521 -30.01 -7.87 22.30
C SER A 521 -30.60 -6.57 21.73
N GLN A 522 -31.93 -6.48 21.58
CA GLN A 522 -32.61 -5.24 21.22
C GLN A 522 -32.42 -4.16 22.29
N ALA A 523 -32.56 -4.51 23.57
CA ALA A 523 -32.36 -3.56 24.68
C ALA A 523 -30.90 -3.06 24.79
N ALA A 524 -29.92 -3.92 24.51
CA ALA A 524 -28.51 -3.56 24.41
C ALA A 524 -28.27 -2.59 23.24
N LEU A 525 -28.81 -2.84 22.05
CA LEU A 525 -28.70 -1.89 20.93
C LEU A 525 -29.40 -0.54 21.23
N ALA A 526 -30.53 -0.54 21.95
CA ALA A 526 -31.18 0.69 22.40
C ALA A 526 -30.30 1.51 23.37
N LYS A 527 -29.52 0.82 24.22
CA LYS A 527 -28.57 1.43 25.17
C LYS A 527 -27.37 2.06 24.44
N THR A 528 -26.85 1.44 23.38
CA THR A 528 -25.70 1.95 22.60
C THR A 528 -26.06 3.07 21.63
N ALA A 529 -27.32 3.15 21.17
CA ALA A 529 -27.79 4.12 20.18
C ALA A 529 -27.46 5.59 20.50
N SER A 530 -27.36 5.99 21.78
CA SER A 530 -26.90 7.33 22.16
C SER A 530 -25.44 7.56 21.78
N THR A 531 -24.53 6.67 22.18
CA THR A 531 -23.09 6.81 21.90
C THR A 531 -22.80 6.79 20.40
N ALA A 532 -23.51 5.96 19.64
CA ALA A 532 -23.45 5.94 18.18
C ALA A 532 -23.83 7.30 17.56
N VAL A 533 -24.91 7.91 18.03
CA VAL A 533 -25.38 9.22 17.56
C VAL A 533 -24.48 10.37 18.02
N ASP A 534 -23.92 10.30 19.23
CA ASP A 534 -22.98 11.31 19.73
C ASP A 534 -21.69 11.33 18.88
N ALA A 535 -21.14 10.16 18.52
CA ALA A 535 -20.00 10.04 17.60
C ALA A 535 -20.31 10.54 16.18
N LEU A 536 -21.48 10.15 15.62
CA LEU A 536 -21.93 10.64 14.31
C LEU A 536 -22.13 12.16 14.29
N ASN A 537 -22.61 12.76 15.38
CA ASN A 537 -22.79 14.22 15.51
C ASN A 537 -21.47 14.98 15.70
N ALA A 538 -20.44 14.34 16.26
CA ALA A 538 -19.10 14.91 16.32
C ALA A 538 -18.48 15.00 14.91
N SER A 539 -18.63 13.93 14.11
CA SER A 539 -18.14 13.87 12.72
C SER A 539 -18.79 14.91 11.78
N SER A 540 -18.20 15.08 10.59
CA SER A 540 -18.76 15.89 9.50
C SER A 540 -20.02 15.29 8.85
N LEU A 541 -20.38 14.03 9.11
CA LEU A 541 -21.39 13.30 8.33
C LEU A 541 -22.82 13.84 8.44
N ASP A 542 -23.47 13.97 7.28
CA ASP A 542 -24.91 14.16 7.20
C ASP A 542 -25.64 12.79 7.23
N TRP A 543 -25.88 12.27 8.43
CA TRP A 543 -26.39 10.91 8.67
C TRP A 543 -27.92 10.82 8.91
N ARG A 544 -28.54 9.67 8.61
CA ARG A 544 -29.89 9.24 9.10
C ARG A 544 -29.89 7.74 9.41
N MET A 545 -30.81 7.30 10.27
CA MET A 545 -31.03 5.88 10.61
C MET A 545 -32.46 5.44 10.30
N SER A 546 -32.61 4.21 9.82
CA SER A 546 -33.86 3.53 9.48
C SER A 546 -33.82 2.07 9.96
N LEU A 547 -34.96 1.42 10.13
CA LEU A 547 -34.99 0.04 10.66
C LEU A 547 -36.08 -0.85 10.02
N VAL A 548 -35.70 -2.08 9.69
CA VAL A 548 -36.59 -3.21 9.37
C VAL A 548 -36.29 -4.40 10.28
N THR A 549 -37.10 -5.45 10.21
CA THR A 549 -36.86 -6.70 10.95
C THR A 549 -36.56 -7.89 10.05
N SER A 550 -36.09 -9.02 10.60
CA SER A 550 -35.97 -10.29 9.84
C SER A 550 -37.30 -10.66 9.16
N SER A 551 -38.42 -10.48 9.86
CA SER A 551 -39.78 -10.67 9.34
C SER A 551 -40.21 -9.69 8.22
N TYR A 552 -39.41 -8.70 7.82
CA TYR A 552 -39.75 -7.72 6.76
C TYR A 552 -40.06 -8.37 5.40
N HIS A 553 -39.38 -9.48 5.09
CA HIS A 553 -39.53 -10.23 3.84
C HIS A 553 -40.28 -11.57 3.99
N LEU A 554 -40.54 -12.01 5.23
CA LEU A 554 -41.27 -13.24 5.57
C LEU A 554 -42.74 -12.93 5.86
N SER A 555 -43.38 -13.73 6.73
CA SER A 555 -44.72 -13.49 7.27
C SER A 555 -44.65 -13.07 8.75
N GLY A 556 -45.45 -12.08 9.14
CA GLY A 556 -45.51 -11.58 10.53
C GLY A 556 -46.26 -10.24 10.62
N PRO A 557 -46.15 -9.50 11.74
CA PRO A 557 -46.68 -8.14 11.85
C PRO A 557 -45.80 -7.08 11.13
N ASN A 558 -44.51 -7.37 10.92
CA ASN A 558 -43.53 -6.43 10.36
C ASN A 558 -43.28 -6.57 8.84
N VAL A 559 -44.06 -7.36 8.11
CA VAL A 559 -43.90 -7.52 6.63
C VAL A 559 -44.04 -6.18 5.92
N GLY A 560 -43.02 -5.80 5.16
CA GLY A 560 -42.96 -4.50 4.48
C GLY A 560 -42.99 -3.27 5.41
N LYS A 561 -42.72 -3.42 6.72
CA LYS A 561 -42.80 -2.33 7.72
C LYS A 561 -41.45 -1.65 7.95
N LEU A 562 -41.13 -0.67 7.10
CA LEU A 562 -40.01 0.24 7.35
C LEU A 562 -40.33 1.18 8.52
N ARG A 563 -39.42 1.28 9.50
CA ARG A 563 -39.38 2.40 10.43
C ARG A 563 -38.60 3.53 9.77
N ARG A 564 -39.27 4.66 9.52
CA ARG A 564 -38.80 5.83 8.75
C ARG A 564 -37.33 6.18 8.98
N PHE A 565 -36.62 6.58 7.92
CA PHE A 565 -35.33 7.27 8.07
C PHE A 565 -35.51 8.48 9.00
N THR A 566 -34.61 8.68 9.96
CA THR A 566 -34.66 9.77 10.94
C THR A 566 -33.28 10.14 11.50
N ARG A 567 -33.17 11.33 12.10
CA ARG A 567 -32.06 11.75 12.99
C ARG A 567 -32.43 11.68 14.48
N ASN A 568 -33.67 11.39 14.83
CA ASN A 568 -34.15 11.37 16.20
C ASN A 568 -33.78 10.03 16.88
N VAL A 569 -32.70 10.06 17.67
CA VAL A 569 -32.18 8.89 18.41
C VAL A 569 -33.22 8.25 19.34
N ASN A 570 -34.17 9.03 19.88
CA ASN A 570 -35.19 8.48 20.78
C ASN A 570 -36.27 7.69 20.02
N LYS A 571 -36.50 7.96 18.73
CA LYS A 571 -37.29 7.06 17.86
C LYS A 571 -36.58 5.73 17.66
N VAL A 572 -35.28 5.73 17.36
CA VAL A 572 -34.46 4.51 17.20
C VAL A 572 -34.47 3.67 18.47
N LYS A 573 -34.28 4.31 19.64
CA LYS A 573 -34.42 3.66 20.95
C LYS A 573 -35.81 3.07 21.17
N ALA A 574 -36.87 3.81 20.83
CA ALA A 574 -38.24 3.36 21.04
C ALA A 574 -38.50 2.06 20.27
N TRP A 575 -38.11 2.01 19.00
CA TRP A 575 -38.28 0.82 18.14
C TRP A 575 -37.68 -0.45 18.75
N LEU A 576 -36.68 -0.33 19.62
CA LEU A 576 -35.97 -1.42 20.29
C LEU A 576 -36.35 -1.62 21.77
N THR A 577 -37.25 -0.79 22.32
CA THR A 577 -37.62 -0.80 23.75
C THR A 577 -38.82 -1.70 24.03
N GLU A 578 -38.65 -2.74 24.88
CA GLU A 578 -39.71 -3.72 25.18
C GLU A 578 -41.00 -3.03 25.64
N ASN A 579 -42.13 -3.29 24.97
CA ASN A 579 -43.45 -2.71 25.22
C ASN A 579 -43.56 -1.16 25.07
N SER A 580 -42.65 -0.51 24.34
CA SER A 580 -42.85 0.87 23.89
C SER A 580 -44.15 1.01 23.07
N THR A 581 -44.93 2.06 23.36
CA THR A 581 -46.27 2.31 22.81
C THR A 581 -46.49 3.78 22.47
N CYS A 582 -47.23 4.04 21.40
CA CYS A 582 -47.68 5.40 21.10
C CYS A 582 -48.69 5.91 22.14
N THR A 583 -48.32 6.96 22.89
CA THR A 583 -49.16 7.64 23.88
C THR A 583 -49.07 9.15 23.66
N ASN A 584 -50.20 9.83 23.44
CA ASN A 584 -50.24 11.27 23.15
C ASN A 584 -49.29 11.71 22.00
N ASN A 585 -49.20 10.89 20.95
CA ASN A 585 -48.30 11.05 19.80
C ASN A 585 -46.79 10.99 20.11
N VAL A 586 -46.39 10.47 21.29
CA VAL A 586 -44.99 10.17 21.65
C VAL A 586 -44.86 8.69 22.06
N CYS A 587 -43.77 8.03 21.69
CA CYS A 587 -43.47 6.67 22.13
C CYS A 587 -43.05 6.64 23.61
N SER A 588 -43.61 5.70 24.37
CA SER A 588 -43.34 5.51 25.79
C SER A 588 -42.00 4.77 26.06
N GLY A 589 -41.48 4.89 27.28
CA GLY A 589 -40.28 4.16 27.73
C GLY A 589 -38.93 4.78 27.37
N VAL A 590 -38.89 5.85 26.58
CA VAL A 590 -37.64 6.53 26.14
C VAL A 590 -37.55 7.98 26.63
N PRO A 591 -36.35 8.59 26.64
CA PRO A 591 -36.18 10.01 26.95
C PRO A 591 -36.90 10.94 25.97
N THR A 592 -37.21 12.15 26.44
CA THR A 592 -37.76 13.25 25.63
C THR A 592 -36.72 14.29 25.19
N THR A 593 -35.45 14.08 25.56
CA THR A 593 -34.31 14.93 25.20
C THR A 593 -33.28 14.14 24.37
N PRO A 594 -32.61 14.75 23.38
CA PRO A 594 -32.75 16.15 22.93
C PRO A 594 -34.09 16.44 22.23
N GLU A 595 -34.75 15.42 21.68
CA GLU A 595 -36.05 15.53 21.00
C GLU A 595 -37.00 14.39 21.48
N PRO A 596 -38.31 14.63 21.65
CA PRO A 596 -39.28 13.56 21.94
C PRO A 596 -39.39 12.55 20.80
N ALA A 597 -39.53 11.26 21.13
CA ALA A 597 -39.79 10.21 20.15
C ALA A 597 -41.22 10.28 19.59
N ALA A 598 -41.51 11.20 18.67
CA ALA A 598 -42.83 11.30 18.04
C ALA A 598 -43.21 9.95 17.36
N CYS A 599 -44.46 9.52 17.51
CA CYS A 599 -44.89 8.21 17.00
C CYS A 599 -44.65 8.10 15.48
N PRO A 600 -44.09 6.98 14.96
CA PRO A 600 -43.69 6.88 13.56
C PRO A 600 -44.83 7.09 12.54
N GLY A 601 -46.06 6.72 12.89
CA GLY A 601 -47.25 6.92 12.05
C GLY A 601 -48.51 6.32 12.69
N ASP A 602 -49.51 6.02 11.86
CA ASP A 602 -50.64 5.18 12.26
C ASP A 602 -50.27 3.68 12.24
N THR A 603 -51.27 2.80 12.36
CA THR A 603 -51.11 1.33 12.37
C THR A 603 -50.50 0.76 11.08
N SER A 604 -50.35 1.54 10.01
CA SER A 604 -49.67 1.13 8.78
C SER A 604 -48.18 0.79 9.01
N GLN A 605 -47.53 1.33 10.05
CA GLN A 605 -46.11 1.09 10.36
C GLN A 605 -45.86 -0.03 11.39
N GLY A 606 -46.83 -0.92 11.60
CA GLY A 606 -46.71 -2.11 12.43
C GLY A 606 -47.24 -1.96 13.86
N ASP A 607 -46.98 -2.97 14.68
CA ASP A 607 -47.56 -3.10 16.01
C ASP A 607 -47.20 -1.95 16.96
N LYS A 608 -48.04 -1.79 18.00
CA LYS A 608 -47.94 -0.73 19.04
C LYS A 608 -47.93 0.72 18.50
N GLY A 609 -48.29 0.92 17.23
CA GLY A 609 -48.22 2.22 16.53
C GLY A 609 -46.83 2.54 16.01
N GLY A 610 -46.09 1.53 15.51
CA GLY A 610 -44.71 1.63 15.04
C GLY A 610 -43.65 1.86 16.13
N CYS A 611 -44.06 2.25 17.34
CA CYS A 611 -43.19 2.62 18.46
C CYS A 611 -42.30 1.49 19.00
N TRP A 612 -42.52 0.23 18.66
CA TRP A 612 -41.67 -0.92 18.97
C TRP A 612 -41.68 -1.88 17.77
N VAL A 613 -40.66 -2.73 17.60
CA VAL A 613 -40.68 -3.83 16.62
C VAL A 613 -41.39 -5.09 17.12
N ALA A 614 -41.57 -5.23 18.43
CA ALA A 614 -42.03 -6.45 19.09
C ALA A 614 -41.06 -7.65 18.97
N LEU A 615 -41.44 -8.75 19.61
CA LEU A 615 -40.70 -10.02 19.67
C LEU A 615 -41.62 -11.14 19.12
N GLY A 616 -42.29 -10.83 18.00
CA GLY A 616 -43.35 -11.63 17.38
C GLY A 616 -42.96 -12.27 16.05
N GLY A 617 -41.67 -12.23 15.71
CA GLY A 617 -41.09 -12.92 14.58
C GLY A 617 -41.18 -14.43 14.71
N ASN A 618 -40.98 -15.10 13.58
CA ASN A 618 -40.91 -16.56 13.51
C ASN A 618 -39.43 -16.97 13.55
N GLY A 619 -39.07 -17.98 14.34
CA GLY A 619 -37.68 -18.41 14.59
C GLY A 619 -36.99 -19.09 13.40
N TYR A 620 -37.06 -18.50 12.22
CA TYR A 620 -36.34 -18.86 11.01
C TYR A 620 -35.76 -17.57 10.41
N GLU A 621 -34.60 -17.14 10.91
CA GLU A 621 -34.11 -15.78 10.67
C GLU A 621 -33.48 -15.59 9.29
N GLY A 622 -34.01 -14.64 8.52
CA GLY A 622 -33.49 -14.27 7.20
C GLY A 622 -33.08 -12.80 7.13
N LEU A 623 -32.05 -12.42 7.87
CA LEU A 623 -31.55 -11.04 7.91
C LEU A 623 -30.98 -10.60 6.55
N LEU A 624 -30.30 -11.49 5.82
CA LEU A 624 -29.80 -11.20 4.48
C LEU A 624 -30.96 -10.99 3.49
N GLY A 625 -32.01 -11.81 3.58
CA GLY A 625 -33.25 -11.62 2.81
C GLY A 625 -33.96 -10.32 3.12
N ALA A 626 -34.11 -9.97 4.40
CA ALA A 626 -34.68 -8.71 4.82
C ALA A 626 -33.85 -7.50 4.32
N ALA A 627 -32.51 -7.56 4.46
CA ALA A 627 -31.57 -6.56 3.95
C ALA A 627 -31.65 -6.39 2.43
N LYS A 628 -31.59 -7.50 1.69
CA LYS A 628 -31.69 -7.54 0.22
C LYS A 628 -33.04 -7.03 -0.26
N LYS A 629 -34.13 -7.32 0.47
CA LYS A 629 -35.46 -6.80 0.17
C LYS A 629 -35.58 -5.31 0.44
N ILE A 630 -35.18 -4.79 1.60
CA ILE A 630 -35.33 -3.35 1.88
C ILE A 630 -34.53 -2.49 0.89
N VAL A 631 -33.33 -2.94 0.48
CA VAL A 631 -32.52 -2.26 -0.55
C VAL A 631 -33.16 -2.32 -1.95
N LYS A 632 -34.04 -3.30 -2.23
CA LYS A 632 -34.88 -3.34 -3.45
C LYS A 632 -36.17 -2.48 -3.34
N ASP A 633 -36.75 -2.42 -2.15
CA ASP A 633 -38.05 -1.75 -1.90
C ASP A 633 -37.91 -0.23 -1.72
N ILE A 634 -36.77 0.28 -1.24
CA ILE A 634 -36.46 1.72 -1.23
C ILE A 634 -36.14 2.22 -2.64
N THR A 635 -36.38 3.51 -2.89
CA THR A 635 -36.00 4.15 -4.17
C THR A 635 -34.76 5.03 -3.99
N PRO A 636 -33.53 4.48 -4.14
CA PRO A 636 -32.31 5.27 -4.06
C PRO A 636 -32.22 6.29 -5.22
N GLY A 637 -31.34 7.28 -5.09
CA GLY A 637 -31.14 8.28 -6.13
C GLY A 637 -32.22 9.37 -6.21
N THR A 638 -33.28 9.29 -5.41
CA THR A 638 -34.29 10.35 -5.24
C THR A 638 -33.89 11.34 -4.13
N PRO A 639 -34.34 12.61 -4.14
CA PRO A 639 -33.99 13.57 -3.09
C PRO A 639 -35.12 13.75 -2.05
N PRO A 640 -34.98 13.17 -0.84
CA PRO A 640 -35.67 13.65 0.35
C PRO A 640 -34.78 14.69 1.05
N GLU A 641 -35.10 15.97 0.87
CA GLU A 641 -34.44 17.08 1.59
C GLU A 641 -34.90 17.19 3.05
N GLN A 642 -35.90 16.40 3.44
CA GLN A 642 -36.43 16.33 4.80
C GLN A 642 -35.55 15.44 5.71
N PRO A 643 -35.45 15.74 7.01
CA PRO A 643 -34.72 14.92 7.97
C PRO A 643 -35.34 13.52 8.16
N GLU A 644 -36.57 13.29 7.69
CA GLU A 644 -37.25 11.99 7.73
C GLU A 644 -37.81 11.55 6.35
N SER A 645 -37.94 10.24 6.14
CA SER A 645 -38.62 9.66 4.95
C SER A 645 -39.10 8.23 5.14
N ASP A 646 -40.21 7.87 4.49
CA ASP A 646 -40.89 6.57 4.59
C ASP A 646 -40.35 5.49 3.64
N THR A 647 -39.74 5.87 2.52
CA THR A 647 -39.23 4.93 1.48
C THR A 647 -38.03 5.44 0.69
N LEU A 648 -37.63 6.71 0.87
CA LEU A 648 -36.59 7.34 0.05
C LEU A 648 -35.28 7.46 0.84
N ALA A 649 -34.26 6.73 0.37
CA ALA A 649 -32.87 7.00 0.69
C ALA A 649 -32.38 8.23 -0.09
N ARG A 650 -31.41 8.97 0.47
CA ARG A 650 -30.94 10.22 -0.14
C ARG A 650 -30.10 9.99 -1.38
N LYS A 651 -30.41 10.72 -2.46
CA LYS A 651 -29.56 10.85 -3.64
C LYS A 651 -28.13 11.20 -3.23
N GLY A 652 -27.18 10.37 -3.67
CA GLY A 652 -25.75 10.54 -3.41
C GLY A 652 -25.27 10.04 -2.04
N ALA A 653 -26.15 9.65 -1.12
CA ALA A 653 -25.75 9.07 0.16
C ALA A 653 -25.21 7.64 -0.01
N ALA A 654 -24.24 7.27 0.81
CA ALA A 654 -23.88 5.87 1.04
C ALA A 654 -25.03 5.16 1.79
N LEU A 655 -25.32 3.92 1.40
CA LEU A 655 -26.17 3.02 2.17
C LEU A 655 -25.28 2.13 3.03
N VAL A 656 -25.64 1.98 4.30
CA VAL A 656 -24.94 1.10 5.25
C VAL A 656 -25.96 0.19 5.90
N VAL A 657 -25.77 -1.12 5.77
CA VAL A 657 -26.65 -2.13 6.36
C VAL A 657 -26.05 -2.62 7.66
N VAL A 658 -26.85 -2.72 8.73
CA VAL A 658 -26.41 -3.27 10.02
C VAL A 658 -27.34 -4.40 10.44
N LEU A 659 -26.86 -5.64 10.39
CA LEU A 659 -27.58 -6.83 10.82
C LEU A 659 -27.40 -7.00 12.34
N LEU A 660 -28.49 -7.28 13.06
CA LEU A 660 -28.48 -7.73 14.46
C LEU A 660 -29.39 -8.96 14.59
N GLY A 661 -28.82 -10.11 14.98
CA GLY A 661 -29.60 -11.32 15.27
C GLY A 661 -28.76 -12.46 15.84
N ASP A 662 -29.42 -13.46 16.42
CA ASP A 662 -28.77 -14.52 17.19
C ASP A 662 -28.77 -15.91 16.52
N ALA A 663 -29.35 -16.02 15.33
CA ALA A 663 -29.31 -17.18 14.41
C ALA A 663 -28.57 -16.87 13.10
N ASP A 664 -28.12 -17.91 12.38
CA ASP A 664 -27.54 -17.77 11.02
C ASP A 664 -28.64 -17.80 9.92
N ASP A 665 -28.32 -17.33 8.72
CA ASP A 665 -29.30 -16.93 7.70
C ASP A 665 -30.08 -18.09 7.04
N GLN A 666 -31.41 -17.95 6.98
CA GLN A 666 -32.34 -18.99 6.52
C GLN A 666 -33.20 -18.59 5.29
N THR A 667 -32.85 -17.51 4.57
CA THR A 667 -33.65 -17.01 3.44
C THR A 667 -33.60 -17.92 2.20
N THR A 668 -34.77 -18.21 1.60
CA THR A 668 -34.92 -18.91 0.31
C THR A 668 -35.30 -18.01 -0.88
N GLY A 669 -35.66 -16.76 -0.63
CA GLY A 669 -36.06 -15.80 -1.67
C GLY A 669 -36.67 -14.52 -1.09
N ASP A 670 -36.92 -13.54 -1.95
CA ASP A 670 -37.36 -12.19 -1.51
C ASP A 670 -38.78 -12.16 -0.89
N THR A 671 -39.59 -13.21 -1.03
CA THR A 671 -41.00 -13.28 -0.59
C THR A 671 -41.47 -14.68 -0.16
N THR A 672 -40.54 -15.59 0.17
CA THR A 672 -40.82 -17.03 0.36
C THR A 672 -40.46 -17.56 1.75
N SER A 673 -40.95 -18.76 2.07
CA SER A 673 -40.69 -19.45 3.35
C SER A 673 -39.21 -19.73 3.59
N ALA A 674 -38.74 -19.62 4.82
CA ALA A 674 -37.39 -20.01 5.20
C ALA A 674 -37.13 -21.54 5.08
N ASP A 675 -35.86 -21.93 5.05
CA ASP A 675 -35.36 -23.31 5.06
C ASP A 675 -34.06 -23.39 5.89
N ASN A 676 -33.72 -24.57 6.40
CA ASN A 676 -32.47 -24.78 7.13
C ASN A 676 -31.30 -24.84 6.13
N CYS A 677 -30.56 -23.72 5.99
CA CYS A 677 -29.48 -23.53 5.01
C CYS A 677 -28.15 -24.21 5.36
N GLY A 678 -27.93 -24.61 6.63
CA GLY A 678 -26.82 -25.44 7.09
C GLY A 678 -25.39 -24.97 6.73
N THR A 679 -24.44 -25.89 6.89
CA THR A 679 -22.99 -25.65 6.70
C THR A 679 -22.65 -25.35 5.24
N GLY A 680 -21.92 -24.28 4.92
CA GLY A 680 -21.37 -23.25 5.81
C GLY A 680 -20.40 -22.30 5.10
N GLY A 681 -20.34 -21.06 5.55
CA GLY A 681 -19.56 -20.00 4.91
C GLY A 681 -20.14 -19.66 3.53
N THR A 682 -19.33 -19.73 2.48
CA THR A 682 -19.76 -19.45 1.09
C THR A 682 -20.55 -20.58 0.41
N LYS A 683 -20.74 -21.73 1.08
CA LYS A 683 -21.43 -22.91 0.50
C LYS A 683 -22.74 -23.17 1.23
N ASP A 684 -23.83 -23.35 0.49
CA ASP A 684 -25.12 -23.76 1.03
C ASP A 684 -25.16 -25.28 1.26
N LYS A 685 -25.94 -25.73 2.25
CA LYS A 685 -26.27 -27.15 2.46
C LYS A 685 -26.91 -27.74 1.20
N ALA A 686 -26.32 -28.84 0.72
CA ALA A 686 -26.79 -29.57 -0.45
C ALA A 686 -28.28 -29.93 -0.34
N GLY A 687 -29.07 -29.53 -1.35
CA GLY A 687 -30.50 -29.79 -1.44
C GLY A 687 -31.40 -28.85 -0.63
N SER A 688 -30.86 -27.84 0.05
CA SER A 688 -31.65 -26.71 0.58
C SER A 688 -32.17 -25.83 -0.55
N LYS A 689 -33.16 -24.97 -0.25
CA LYS A 689 -33.70 -23.97 -1.19
C LYS A 689 -33.15 -22.56 -0.95
N CYS A 690 -32.02 -22.45 -0.27
CA CYS A 690 -31.52 -21.17 0.20
C CYS A 690 -30.97 -20.30 -0.92
N VAL A 691 -31.04 -18.98 -0.74
CA VAL A 691 -30.36 -18.03 -1.63
C VAL A 691 -28.85 -18.20 -1.40
N PRO A 692 -28.05 -18.44 -2.46
CA PRO A 692 -26.61 -18.60 -2.33
C PRO A 692 -25.95 -17.37 -1.70
N VAL A 693 -24.89 -17.59 -0.91
CA VAL A 693 -24.12 -16.48 -0.32
C VAL A 693 -23.53 -15.57 -1.42
N SER A 694 -23.11 -16.14 -2.56
CA SER A 694 -22.69 -15.40 -3.75
C SER A 694 -23.74 -14.39 -4.26
N ASP A 695 -25.03 -14.68 -4.11
CA ASP A 695 -26.11 -13.82 -4.57
C ASP A 695 -26.38 -12.65 -3.62
N TYR A 696 -25.86 -12.70 -2.39
CA TYR A 696 -25.82 -11.56 -1.48
C TYR A 696 -24.56 -10.74 -1.69
N VAL A 697 -23.40 -11.41 -1.80
CA VAL A 697 -22.12 -10.77 -2.12
C VAL A 697 -22.21 -9.98 -3.43
N ARG A 698 -22.71 -10.57 -4.52
CA ARG A 698 -22.95 -9.88 -5.81
C ARG A 698 -24.05 -8.81 -5.74
N PHE A 699 -24.90 -8.81 -4.72
CA PHE A 699 -25.94 -7.79 -4.54
C PHE A 699 -25.39 -6.58 -3.81
N PHE A 700 -24.74 -6.77 -2.65
CA PHE A 700 -24.17 -5.67 -1.86
C PHE A 700 -22.82 -5.16 -2.40
N GLY A 701 -22.08 -5.99 -3.12
CA GLY A 701 -20.72 -5.71 -3.60
C GLY A 701 -19.66 -6.40 -2.74
N ASP A 702 -18.51 -6.68 -3.37
CA ASP A 702 -17.36 -7.38 -2.78
C ASP A 702 -16.06 -6.54 -2.78
N GLY A 703 -16.17 -5.24 -3.07
CA GLY A 703 -15.02 -4.35 -3.24
C GLY A 703 -14.34 -4.42 -4.60
N SER A 704 -14.78 -5.31 -5.51
CA SER A 704 -14.27 -5.34 -6.89
C SER A 704 -14.89 -4.24 -7.77
N GLU A 705 -14.28 -4.00 -8.93
CA GLU A 705 -14.79 -3.09 -9.97
C GLU A 705 -16.14 -3.52 -10.57
N LEU A 706 -16.57 -4.77 -10.33
CA LEU A 706 -17.80 -5.31 -10.89
C LEU A 706 -19.03 -4.67 -10.22
N ALA A 707 -19.63 -3.72 -10.92
CA ALA A 707 -20.84 -2.99 -10.51
C ALA A 707 -21.89 -3.89 -9.81
N PRO A 708 -22.14 -3.68 -8.49
CA PRO A 708 -23.04 -4.52 -7.72
C PRO A 708 -24.49 -4.52 -8.22
N THR A 709 -25.18 -5.65 -8.07
CA THR A 709 -26.53 -5.86 -8.63
C THR A 709 -27.69 -5.26 -7.83
N ASN A 710 -27.41 -4.39 -6.86
CA ASN A 710 -28.43 -3.63 -6.14
C ASN A 710 -28.83 -2.33 -6.88
N PRO A 711 -30.00 -1.72 -6.58
CA PRO A 711 -30.51 -0.56 -7.32
C PRO A 711 -29.69 0.74 -7.20
N THR A 712 -28.63 0.79 -6.39
CA THR A 712 -27.70 1.94 -6.35
C THR A 712 -26.57 1.84 -7.37
N GLY A 713 -26.26 0.64 -7.86
CA GLY A 713 -25.05 0.35 -8.66
C GLY A 713 -23.72 0.53 -7.92
N ARG A 714 -23.75 0.68 -6.58
CA ARG A 714 -22.59 0.93 -5.71
C ARG A 714 -22.46 -0.17 -4.66
N GLN A 715 -21.27 -0.27 -4.07
CA GLN A 715 -21.04 -1.10 -2.88
C GLN A 715 -21.87 -0.57 -1.70
N ILE A 716 -22.40 -1.51 -0.91
CA ILE A 716 -23.16 -1.28 0.32
C ILE A 716 -22.48 -2.11 1.40
N ALA A 717 -21.84 -1.43 2.37
CA ALA A 717 -21.22 -2.13 3.49
C ALA A 717 -22.30 -2.83 4.34
N VAL A 718 -22.11 -4.13 4.58
CA VAL A 718 -22.99 -4.95 5.43
C VAL A 718 -22.23 -5.28 6.71
N HIS A 719 -22.70 -4.75 7.83
CA HIS A 719 -22.14 -5.01 9.15
C HIS A 719 -22.94 -6.08 9.88
N GLY A 720 -22.27 -6.89 10.70
CA GLY A 720 -22.92 -7.95 11.46
C GLY A 720 -22.64 -7.85 12.95
N ILE A 721 -23.65 -7.52 13.76
CA ILE A 721 -23.64 -7.77 15.20
C ILE A 721 -24.37 -9.10 15.42
N VAL A 722 -23.67 -10.21 15.19
CA VAL A 722 -24.26 -11.55 15.10
C VAL A 722 -23.76 -12.49 16.19
N CYS A 723 -24.40 -13.67 16.33
CA CYS A 723 -23.82 -14.75 17.12
C CYS A 723 -22.47 -15.18 16.51
N PRO A 724 -21.35 -15.30 17.25
CA PRO A 724 -20.11 -15.81 16.67
C PRO A 724 -20.12 -17.34 16.49
N SER A 725 -19.37 -17.86 15.52
CA SER A 725 -19.34 -19.30 15.23
C SER A 725 -18.90 -20.12 16.45
N GLY A 726 -19.59 -21.24 16.70
CA GLY A 726 -19.32 -22.11 17.84
C GLY A 726 -19.76 -21.57 19.21
N LYS A 727 -20.34 -20.37 19.30
CA LYS A 727 -20.90 -19.81 20.53
C LYS A 727 -22.41 -20.09 20.64
N ALA A 728 -22.96 -19.98 21.85
CA ALA A 728 -24.37 -20.27 22.11
C ALA A 728 -25.19 -18.97 22.24
N CYS A 729 -26.14 -18.77 21.34
CA CYS A 729 -27.09 -17.66 21.31
C CYS A 729 -28.53 -18.18 21.05
N GLY A 730 -29.55 -17.32 20.89
CA GLY A 730 -30.94 -17.75 20.58
C GLY A 730 -31.78 -18.23 21.77
N CYS A 731 -31.19 -18.31 22.96
CA CYS A 731 -31.79 -19.04 24.08
C CYS A 731 -33.01 -18.31 24.66
N SER A 732 -34.17 -18.96 24.60
CA SER A 732 -35.45 -18.37 25.05
C SER A 732 -35.39 -17.83 26.49
N LYS A 733 -35.94 -16.63 26.72
CA LYS A 733 -36.01 -15.88 28.00
C LYS A 733 -36.17 -16.79 29.22
N GLY A 734 -35.10 -16.91 30.03
CA GLY A 734 -35.06 -17.73 31.25
C GLY A 734 -34.36 -19.10 31.15
N LYS A 735 -33.77 -19.45 30.00
CA LYS A 735 -32.91 -20.64 29.83
C LYS A 735 -31.43 -20.32 29.99
N THR A 736 -30.59 -21.36 30.06
CA THR A 736 -29.11 -21.22 30.12
C THR A 736 -28.52 -21.50 28.75
N CYS A 737 -27.85 -20.52 28.14
CA CYS A 737 -27.21 -20.74 26.85
C CYS A 737 -26.10 -21.79 26.93
N THR A 738 -26.32 -22.91 26.24
CA THR A 738 -25.34 -23.95 25.98
C THR A 738 -25.36 -24.26 24.49
N ILE A 739 -24.25 -24.76 23.94
CA ILE A 739 -24.14 -25.13 22.51
C ILE A 739 -25.22 -26.17 22.15
N THR A 740 -25.57 -27.06 23.09
CA THR A 740 -26.65 -28.05 22.90
C THR A 740 -28.04 -27.40 22.82
N GLU A 741 -28.34 -26.36 23.60
CA GLU A 741 -29.61 -25.63 23.49
C GLU A 741 -29.67 -24.74 22.24
N SER A 742 -28.58 -24.04 21.93
CA SER A 742 -28.44 -23.13 20.77
C SER A 742 -28.41 -23.86 19.41
N SER A 743 -28.24 -25.19 19.39
CA SER A 743 -28.34 -26.03 18.19
C SER A 743 -29.70 -25.98 17.45
N ARG A 744 -30.66 -25.20 17.96
CA ARG A 744 -31.98 -24.94 17.37
C ARG A 744 -32.02 -23.68 16.51
N GLU A 745 -31.18 -22.69 16.79
CA GLU A 745 -31.05 -21.43 16.03
C GLU A 745 -29.95 -21.51 14.94
N PHE A 746 -29.59 -22.73 14.52
CA PHE A 746 -28.76 -23.03 13.34
C PHE A 746 -27.35 -22.42 13.26
N ASN A 747 -26.81 -21.80 14.31
CA ASN A 747 -25.40 -21.35 14.34
C ASN A 747 -24.45 -22.54 14.11
N PRO A 748 -23.72 -22.61 12.99
CA PRO A 748 -22.85 -23.74 12.69
C PRO A 748 -21.55 -23.69 13.52
N LEU A 749 -21.11 -24.86 13.98
CA LEU A 749 -19.78 -25.02 14.57
C LEU A 749 -18.71 -24.85 13.48
N PRO A 750 -17.53 -24.29 13.80
CA PRO A 750 -16.39 -24.25 12.87
C PRO A 750 -16.02 -25.66 12.39
N VAL A 751 -15.71 -25.80 11.11
CA VAL A 751 -15.21 -27.06 10.52
C VAL A 751 -13.73 -26.84 10.21
N ASN A 752 -12.86 -27.72 10.73
CA ASN A 752 -11.40 -27.56 10.67
C ASN A 752 -10.87 -26.22 11.24
N ASN A 753 -11.63 -25.60 12.15
CA ASN A 753 -11.45 -24.23 12.69
C ASN A 753 -11.87 -23.08 11.76
N VAL A 754 -12.34 -23.35 10.54
CA VAL A 754 -12.86 -22.32 9.63
C VAL A 754 -14.31 -21.99 10.01
N SER A 755 -14.60 -20.71 10.28
CA SER A 755 -15.96 -20.20 10.50
C SER A 755 -16.93 -20.64 9.39
N GLN A 756 -18.17 -20.94 9.77
CA GLN A 756 -19.17 -21.55 8.88
C GLN A 756 -20.40 -20.66 8.65
N GLN A 757 -20.35 -19.37 8.99
CA GLN A 757 -21.55 -18.52 9.09
C GLN A 757 -21.84 -17.75 7.80
N ARG A 758 -23.12 -17.74 7.38
CA ARG A 758 -23.58 -17.09 6.15
C ARG A 758 -23.58 -15.57 6.28
N HIS A 759 -23.99 -15.03 7.44
CA HIS A 759 -23.87 -13.59 7.71
C HIS A 759 -22.42 -13.12 7.66
N ALA A 760 -21.51 -13.83 8.32
CA ALA A 760 -20.09 -13.45 8.36
C ALA A 760 -19.47 -13.41 6.96
N ALA A 761 -19.78 -14.39 6.09
CA ALA A 761 -19.27 -14.41 4.72
C ALA A 761 -19.71 -13.17 3.89
N VAL A 762 -20.95 -12.71 4.04
CA VAL A 762 -21.43 -11.48 3.36
C VAL A 762 -20.82 -10.22 3.98
N VAL A 763 -20.74 -10.16 5.31
CA VAL A 763 -20.12 -9.04 6.05
C VAL A 763 -18.68 -8.85 5.60
N ASN A 764 -17.87 -9.91 5.68
CA ASN A 764 -16.47 -9.94 5.27
C ASN A 764 -16.29 -9.47 3.82
N ALA A 765 -17.05 -10.06 2.87
CA ALA A 765 -16.93 -9.71 1.46
C ALA A 765 -17.30 -8.25 1.17
N SER A 766 -18.30 -7.70 1.85
CA SER A 766 -18.70 -6.29 1.69
C SER A 766 -17.73 -5.27 2.30
N GLY A 767 -16.61 -5.71 2.89
CA GLY A 767 -15.67 -4.88 3.65
C GLY A 767 -16.19 -4.47 5.04
N GLY A 768 -17.23 -5.15 5.54
CA GLY A 768 -17.93 -4.77 6.76
C GLY A 768 -17.29 -5.29 8.05
N VAL A 769 -17.39 -4.48 9.10
CA VAL A 769 -17.12 -4.89 10.49
C VAL A 769 -18.02 -6.06 10.93
N LEU A 770 -17.39 -7.14 11.37
CA LEU A 770 -17.98 -8.31 12.03
C LEU A 770 -17.79 -8.20 13.56
N GLY A 771 -18.91 -8.01 14.26
CA GLY A 771 -19.00 -7.92 15.71
C GLY A 771 -19.72 -9.10 16.36
N SER A 772 -20.11 -8.95 17.63
CA SER A 772 -20.69 -10.02 18.44
C SER A 772 -21.91 -9.56 19.25
N ILE A 773 -22.96 -10.38 19.23
CA ILE A 773 -24.24 -10.16 19.94
C ILE A 773 -24.28 -10.70 21.39
N LEU A 774 -23.20 -11.34 21.87
CA LEU A 774 -23.27 -12.20 23.07
C LEU A 774 -23.61 -11.48 24.39
N ASP A 775 -23.29 -10.18 24.50
CA ASP A 775 -23.46 -9.39 25.71
C ASP A 775 -23.49 -7.88 25.40
N ASP A 776 -23.97 -7.08 26.36
CA ASP A 776 -24.08 -5.61 26.28
C ASP A 776 -22.78 -4.93 25.80
N ASP A 777 -21.62 -5.37 26.31
CA ASP A 777 -20.33 -4.73 26.05
C ASP A 777 -19.78 -5.12 24.67
N SER A 778 -20.05 -6.35 24.21
CA SER A 778 -19.76 -6.82 22.86
C SER A 778 -20.64 -6.10 21.82
N ILE A 779 -21.94 -5.93 22.10
CA ILE A 779 -22.85 -5.15 21.24
C ILE A 779 -22.41 -3.68 21.19
N LYS A 780 -21.93 -3.12 22.32
CA LYS A 780 -21.36 -1.77 22.34
C LYS A 780 -20.08 -1.68 21.50
N ALA A 781 -19.09 -2.55 21.73
CA ALA A 781 -17.83 -2.52 20.98
C ALA A 781 -18.05 -2.68 19.47
N SER A 782 -18.98 -3.57 19.10
CA SER A 782 -19.40 -3.76 17.71
C SER A 782 -20.02 -2.48 17.12
N MET A 783 -20.94 -1.83 17.83
CA MET A 783 -21.58 -0.60 17.34
C MET A 783 -20.61 0.59 17.29
N ASP A 784 -19.71 0.72 18.29
CA ASP A 784 -18.65 1.73 18.29
C ASP A 784 -17.75 1.59 17.04
N ALA A 785 -17.35 0.35 16.71
CA ALA A 785 -16.51 0.06 15.54
C ALA A 785 -17.24 0.27 14.21
N ILE A 786 -18.50 -0.16 14.09
CA ILE A 786 -19.33 0.06 12.89
C ILE A 786 -19.48 1.56 12.60
N ILE A 787 -19.74 2.37 13.63
CA ILE A 787 -19.81 3.83 13.49
C ILE A 787 -18.45 4.43 13.14
N GLY A 788 -17.37 3.97 13.80
CA GLY A 788 -16.00 4.41 13.49
C GLY A 788 -15.63 4.17 12.02
N TYR A 789 -15.81 2.94 11.52
CA TYR A 789 -15.61 2.61 10.12
C TYR A 789 -16.52 3.39 9.17
N THR A 790 -17.80 3.57 9.51
CA THR A 790 -18.73 4.32 8.65
C THR A 790 -18.33 5.80 8.53
N ILE A 791 -17.79 6.37 9.61
CA ILE A 791 -17.20 7.71 9.59
C ILE A 791 -15.95 7.73 8.71
N GLY A 792 -15.01 6.78 8.91
CA GLY A 792 -13.80 6.64 8.09
C GLY A 792 -14.08 6.48 6.59
N SER A 793 -14.82 5.44 6.20
CA SER A 793 -15.19 5.13 4.81
C SER A 793 -16.08 6.18 4.12
N SER A 794 -16.60 7.16 4.86
CA SER A 794 -17.33 8.33 4.32
C SER A 794 -16.53 9.63 4.43
N GLY A 795 -15.25 9.56 4.78
CA GLY A 795 -14.30 10.67 4.79
C GLY A 795 -13.84 11.10 3.40
N TYR A 796 -12.90 12.04 3.36
CA TYR A 796 -12.16 12.36 2.14
C TYR A 796 -11.14 11.25 1.88
N LYS A 797 -11.15 10.63 0.70
CA LYS A 797 -10.20 9.58 0.32
C LYS A 797 -8.95 10.25 -0.26
N THR A 798 -7.77 9.90 0.25
CA THR A 798 -6.49 10.39 -0.27
C THR A 798 -6.14 9.70 -1.59
N LEU A 799 -5.25 10.32 -2.36
CA LEU A 799 -4.86 9.87 -3.70
C LEU A 799 -3.87 8.70 -3.62
N LYS A 800 -2.78 8.83 -2.85
CA LYS A 800 -1.88 7.70 -2.49
C LYS A 800 -2.26 7.12 -1.11
N PRO A 801 -1.75 5.94 -0.70
CA PRO A 801 -2.05 5.31 0.60
C PRO A 801 -1.20 5.89 1.75
N PRO A 802 -1.76 6.62 2.73
CA PRO A 802 -0.96 7.33 3.73
C PRO A 802 -0.41 6.43 4.83
N ILE A 803 0.85 6.64 5.21
CA ILE A 803 1.45 6.12 6.45
C ILE A 803 0.84 6.88 7.63
N GLY A 804 -0.01 6.24 8.45
CA GLY A 804 -0.86 6.91 9.45
C GLY A 804 -0.12 7.81 10.46
N ALA A 805 1.11 7.46 10.80
CA ALA A 805 1.97 8.24 11.70
C ALA A 805 2.48 9.56 11.09
N SER A 806 2.63 9.64 9.76
CA SER A 806 3.18 10.79 9.04
C SER A 806 2.15 11.92 8.82
N ILE A 807 0.86 11.60 8.85
CA ILE A 807 -0.20 12.50 8.37
C ILE A 807 -0.24 13.78 9.21
N LYS A 808 -0.03 14.95 8.61
CA LYS A 808 -0.29 16.29 9.18
C LYS A 808 -1.45 16.96 8.45
N VAL A 809 -2.25 17.74 9.17
CA VAL A 809 -3.44 18.40 8.63
C VAL A 809 -3.46 19.87 9.06
N ALA A 810 -3.65 20.77 8.11
CA ALA A 810 -3.93 22.19 8.34
C ALA A 810 -5.27 22.59 7.70
N VAL A 811 -5.95 23.58 8.28
CA VAL A 811 -7.28 24.03 7.86
C VAL A 811 -7.36 25.56 7.94
N GLU A 812 -7.90 26.19 6.90
CA GLU A 812 -7.98 27.65 6.78
C GLU A 812 -8.93 28.24 7.85
N GLN A 813 -10.13 27.69 7.96
CA GLN A 813 -11.19 28.09 8.90
C GLN A 813 -11.84 26.88 9.57
N VAL A 814 -11.60 26.69 10.86
CA VAL A 814 -12.24 25.64 11.67
C VAL A 814 -13.60 26.10 12.19
N ARG A 815 -14.55 25.16 12.36
CA ARG A 815 -15.94 25.42 12.76
C ARG A 815 -16.11 26.23 14.04
N ASP A 816 -15.23 26.07 15.01
CA ASP A 816 -15.16 26.92 16.21
C ASP A 816 -13.70 27.13 16.62
N ALA A 817 -13.12 28.25 16.18
CA ALA A 817 -11.75 28.66 16.50
C ALA A 817 -11.55 29.08 17.97
N GLY A 818 -12.63 29.28 18.75
CA GLY A 818 -12.55 29.51 20.19
C GLY A 818 -12.26 28.23 20.97
N VAL A 819 -12.65 27.07 20.44
CA VAL A 819 -12.31 25.74 20.97
C VAL A 819 -11.10 25.14 20.26
N CYS A 820 -10.95 25.36 18.95
CA CYS A 820 -9.84 24.84 18.16
C CYS A 820 -8.89 25.96 17.68
N SER A 821 -7.89 26.27 18.49
CA SER A 821 -6.87 27.28 18.15
C SER A 821 -5.77 26.77 17.21
N ALA A 822 -5.54 25.46 17.16
CA ALA A 822 -4.42 24.84 16.44
C ALA A 822 -4.73 24.55 14.95
N ARG A 823 -5.23 25.53 14.20
CA ARG A 823 -5.67 25.32 12.81
C ARG A 823 -4.54 24.92 11.83
N ALA A 824 -3.30 25.31 12.13
CA ALA A 824 -2.08 24.99 11.39
C ALA A 824 -1.56 23.55 11.60
N ASN A 825 -1.98 22.91 12.69
CA ASN A 825 -1.61 21.55 13.02
C ASN A 825 -2.79 20.93 13.77
N VAL A 826 -3.83 20.61 13.02
CA VAL A 826 -5.08 20.07 13.56
C VAL A 826 -4.73 18.79 14.32
N PRO A 827 -5.16 18.65 15.59
CA PRO A 827 -4.80 17.48 16.38
C PRO A 827 -5.50 16.23 15.83
N ARG A 828 -4.81 15.09 15.90
CA ARG A 828 -5.44 13.77 15.70
C ARG A 828 -6.40 13.54 16.88
N SER A 829 -7.71 13.63 16.64
CA SER A 829 -8.75 13.48 17.66
C SER A 829 -10.15 13.31 17.05
N THR A 830 -10.90 12.34 17.55
CA THR A 830 -12.33 12.12 17.23
C THR A 830 -13.27 13.02 18.05
N ALA A 831 -12.75 13.83 18.97
CA ALA A 831 -13.54 14.79 19.76
C ALA A 831 -13.49 16.20 19.14
N ASN A 832 -12.29 16.71 18.87
CA ASN A 832 -12.05 17.97 18.16
C ASN A 832 -10.74 17.82 17.38
N GLY A 833 -10.80 17.42 16.12
CA GLY A 833 -9.61 17.10 15.34
C GLY A 833 -9.93 16.37 14.03
N TYR A 834 -9.00 15.52 13.59
CA TYR A 834 -9.21 14.54 12.52
C TYR A 834 -8.86 13.12 12.97
N ASP A 835 -9.33 12.11 12.24
CA ASP A 835 -8.77 10.75 12.25
C ASP A 835 -8.55 10.26 10.81
N PHE A 836 -7.66 9.29 10.66
CA PHE A 836 -7.36 8.58 9.43
C PHE A 836 -7.76 7.11 9.57
N ASP A 837 -8.32 6.53 8.51
CA ASP A 837 -8.63 5.11 8.46
C ASP A 837 -7.82 4.38 7.38
N GLY A 838 -6.88 3.52 7.83
CA GLY A 838 -6.02 2.74 6.95
C GLY A 838 -6.75 1.71 6.08
N SER A 839 -7.94 1.25 6.49
CA SER A 839 -8.73 0.30 5.71
C SER A 839 -9.46 0.96 4.53
N ALA A 840 -9.89 2.21 4.71
CA ALA A 840 -10.60 2.99 3.70
C ALA A 840 -9.71 4.01 2.95
N ARG A 841 -8.45 4.20 3.41
CA ARG A 841 -7.47 5.18 2.92
C ARG A 841 -8.05 6.61 2.93
N SER A 842 -8.57 7.04 4.08
CA SER A 842 -9.42 8.23 4.16
C SER A 842 -9.33 9.02 5.47
N LEU A 843 -9.66 10.32 5.39
CA LEU A 843 -9.57 11.34 6.44
C LEU A 843 -10.95 11.84 6.85
N SER A 844 -11.21 11.85 8.16
CA SER A 844 -12.49 12.24 8.75
C SER A 844 -12.32 13.29 9.84
N PHE A 845 -13.22 14.28 9.90
CA PHE A 845 -13.04 15.50 10.68
C PHE A 845 -14.13 15.70 11.74
N PHE A 846 -13.74 16.16 12.93
CA PHE A 846 -14.54 16.09 14.15
C PHE A 846 -14.64 17.41 14.93
N GLY A 847 -15.81 17.62 15.56
CA GLY A 847 -16.03 18.62 16.59
C GLY A 847 -15.93 20.07 16.12
N ALA A 848 -15.15 20.86 16.86
CA ALA A 848 -14.82 22.26 16.61
C ALA A 848 -13.71 22.45 15.56
N CYS A 849 -12.77 21.49 15.46
CA CYS A 849 -11.63 21.58 14.54
C CYS A 849 -11.95 21.18 13.10
N ARG A 850 -13.11 20.57 12.83
CA ARG A 850 -13.51 20.27 11.46
C ARG A 850 -13.65 21.56 10.64
N PRO A 851 -13.30 21.56 9.35
CA PRO A 851 -13.50 22.70 8.46
C PRO A 851 -14.90 23.29 8.55
N GLN A 852 -14.97 24.62 8.43
CA GLN A 852 -16.22 25.35 8.36
C GLN A 852 -16.96 24.99 7.05
N VAL A 853 -18.30 24.99 7.09
CA VAL A 853 -19.10 24.63 5.91
C VAL A 853 -19.05 25.77 4.90
N GLY A 854 -18.45 25.51 3.74
CA GLY A 854 -18.23 26.47 2.66
C GLY A 854 -16.98 26.10 1.87
N ALA A 855 -16.45 27.04 1.09
CA ALA A 855 -15.16 26.91 0.40
C ALA A 855 -13.99 27.12 1.37
N THR A 856 -13.92 26.30 2.42
CA THR A 856 -12.79 26.27 3.36
C THR A 856 -11.72 25.33 2.83
N GLU A 857 -10.51 25.84 2.68
CA GLU A 857 -9.36 25.04 2.25
C GLU A 857 -8.82 24.16 3.38
N VAL A 858 -8.41 22.96 3.01
CA VAL A 858 -7.70 21.98 3.82
C VAL A 858 -6.44 21.59 3.07
N ALA A 859 -5.32 21.52 3.78
CA ALA A 859 -4.12 20.85 3.30
C ALA A 859 -3.82 19.65 4.20
N VAL A 860 -3.44 18.53 3.61
CA VAL A 860 -2.84 17.39 4.29
C VAL A 860 -1.46 17.15 3.70
N SER A 861 -0.51 16.74 4.54
CA SER A 861 0.73 16.13 4.08
C SER A 861 0.95 14.78 4.74
N TYR A 862 1.57 13.85 4.01
CA TYR A 862 1.90 12.51 4.50
C TYR A 862 3.05 11.90 3.69
N ARG A 863 3.61 10.81 4.20
CA ARG A 863 4.44 9.88 3.40
C ARG A 863 3.59 8.67 3.01
N TYR A 864 3.83 8.12 1.82
CA TYR A 864 3.26 6.85 1.37
C TYR A 864 4.38 5.84 1.11
N TRP A 865 4.03 4.56 1.06
CA TRP A 865 4.95 3.51 0.62
C TRP A 865 4.90 3.39 -0.90
N ILE A 866 6.06 3.27 -1.54
CA ILE A 866 6.16 2.81 -2.93
C ILE A 866 6.12 1.28 -2.89
N ASP A 867 5.47 0.67 -3.88
CA ASP A 867 5.25 -0.78 -3.98
C ASP A 867 6.29 -1.34 -4.98
N THR A 868 7.49 -1.68 -4.48
CA THR A 868 8.57 -2.26 -5.30
C THR A 868 8.70 -3.78 -5.12
N VAL A 869 8.38 -4.32 -3.93
CA VAL A 869 8.62 -5.73 -3.59
C VAL A 869 7.39 -6.59 -3.84
N LYS A 870 7.42 -7.43 -4.88
CA LYS A 870 6.24 -8.21 -5.32
C LYS A 870 6.09 -9.61 -4.71
N ASP A 871 7.10 -10.18 -4.06
CA ASP A 871 6.97 -11.53 -3.49
C ASP A 871 6.17 -11.51 -2.18
N PRO A 872 4.94 -12.07 -2.11
CA PRO A 872 4.17 -12.15 -0.88
C PRO A 872 4.88 -12.89 0.25
N ASN A 873 5.82 -13.78 -0.05
CA ASN A 873 6.48 -14.53 1.01
C ASN A 873 7.45 -13.64 1.78
N GLY A 874 8.14 -12.73 1.08
CA GLY A 874 9.41 -12.19 1.50
C GLY A 874 10.46 -13.28 1.73
N GLY A 875 11.66 -12.84 2.07
CA GLY A 875 12.87 -13.67 1.97
C GLY A 875 13.83 -13.01 1.01
N VAL A 876 14.79 -13.75 0.48
CA VAL A 876 15.42 -13.34 -0.78
C VAL A 876 14.63 -14.01 -1.90
N PRO A 877 14.29 -13.29 -2.98
CA PRO A 877 13.46 -13.86 -4.03
C PRO A 877 13.97 -15.22 -4.53
N CYS A 878 13.03 -16.08 -4.90
CA CYS A 878 13.24 -17.46 -5.32
C CYS A 878 13.61 -18.46 -4.22
N GLU A 879 13.37 -18.14 -2.94
CA GLU A 879 13.45 -19.06 -1.78
C GLU A 879 12.63 -20.37 -1.95
N ASN A 880 11.71 -20.41 -2.92
CA ASN A 880 10.70 -21.45 -3.06
C ASN A 880 10.83 -22.33 -4.31
N ASP A 881 11.83 -22.09 -5.16
CA ASP A 881 12.02 -22.84 -6.42
C ASP A 881 12.53 -24.28 -6.18
N PRO A 882 12.21 -25.26 -7.05
CA PRO A 882 12.90 -26.57 -7.07
C PRO A 882 14.43 -26.48 -7.12
N ASN A 883 14.95 -25.37 -7.63
CA ASN A 883 16.36 -25.03 -7.75
C ASN A 883 16.72 -23.85 -6.84
N TYR A 884 16.33 -23.86 -5.56
CA TYR A 884 16.81 -22.89 -4.55
C TYR A 884 18.08 -23.36 -3.83
N THR A 885 19.01 -22.44 -3.52
CA THR A 885 20.16 -22.66 -2.65
C THR A 885 20.47 -21.46 -1.74
N PRO A 886 20.59 -21.62 -0.41
CA PRO A 886 20.92 -20.54 0.51
C PRO A 886 22.44 -20.19 0.53
N ARG A 887 23.13 -20.32 -0.60
CA ARG A 887 24.60 -20.21 -0.70
C ARG A 887 25.14 -19.58 -1.98
N GLU A 888 24.32 -19.41 -3.01
CA GLU A 888 24.66 -18.66 -4.22
C GLU A 888 23.98 -17.26 -4.11
N PRO A 889 24.55 -16.17 -4.63
CA PRO A 889 24.16 -14.80 -4.26
C PRO A 889 22.72 -14.43 -4.65
N ASP A 890 22.30 -14.96 -5.80
CA ASP A 890 20.97 -14.87 -6.41
C ASP A 890 20.00 -15.97 -5.91
N HIS A 891 20.46 -16.79 -4.97
CA HIS A 891 19.72 -17.85 -4.31
C HIS A 891 19.22 -19.02 -5.18
N CYS A 892 19.62 -19.13 -6.44
CA CYS A 892 19.26 -20.26 -7.31
C CYS A 892 20.38 -21.31 -7.45
N ALA A 893 20.01 -22.58 -7.62
CA ALA A 893 20.85 -23.75 -7.39
C ALA A 893 21.38 -24.34 -8.69
N GLY A 894 22.69 -24.18 -8.90
CA GLY A 894 23.28 -24.34 -10.21
C GLY A 894 23.06 -23.07 -11.01
N ALA A 895 24.16 -22.38 -11.31
CA ALA A 895 24.15 -21.02 -11.84
C ALA A 895 23.42 -20.83 -13.19
N GLN A 896 22.93 -21.91 -13.84
CA GLN A 896 21.97 -21.83 -14.96
C GLN A 896 20.69 -21.04 -14.67
N LEU A 897 20.40 -20.81 -13.40
CA LEU A 897 19.15 -20.26 -12.92
C LEU A 897 19.42 -19.10 -11.98
N GLY A 898 18.46 -18.21 -11.83
CA GLY A 898 18.55 -16.99 -11.02
C GLY A 898 17.18 -16.34 -10.92
N CYS A 899 17.03 -15.41 -9.98
CA CYS A 899 15.69 -15.01 -9.61
C CYS A 899 15.08 -13.91 -10.51
N ASN A 900 13.88 -14.19 -11.02
CA ASN A 900 12.96 -13.14 -11.42
C ASN A 900 12.10 -12.75 -10.21
N GLU A 901 12.42 -11.61 -9.59
CA GLU A 901 11.81 -11.20 -8.31
C GLU A 901 10.29 -10.99 -8.43
N SER A 902 9.83 -10.49 -9.58
CA SER A 902 8.42 -10.24 -9.91
C SER A 902 7.56 -11.51 -9.99
N THR A 903 8.15 -12.68 -10.21
CA THR A 903 7.43 -13.98 -10.33
C THR A 903 7.82 -15.02 -9.27
N ASN A 904 8.89 -14.77 -8.50
CA ASN A 904 9.42 -15.68 -7.46
C ASN A 904 9.67 -17.11 -7.97
N GLN A 905 10.30 -17.22 -9.14
CA GLN A 905 10.73 -18.48 -9.75
C GLN A 905 12.18 -18.35 -10.21
N CYS A 906 13.00 -19.40 -9.97
CA CYS A 906 14.32 -19.48 -10.57
C CYS A 906 14.14 -19.82 -12.05
N VAL A 907 13.87 -18.77 -12.82
CA VAL A 907 13.90 -18.81 -14.28
C VAL A 907 15.34 -19.02 -14.74
N CYS A 908 15.52 -19.21 -16.04
CA CYS A 908 16.82 -18.94 -16.64
C CYS A 908 17.20 -17.50 -16.32
N LYS A 909 18.39 -17.29 -15.74
CA LYS A 909 19.09 -16.00 -15.83
C LYS A 909 19.22 -15.59 -17.31
N PRO A 910 19.58 -14.32 -17.54
CA PRO A 910 20.52 -13.97 -18.61
C PRO A 910 21.42 -15.16 -18.98
N ASN A 911 21.47 -15.60 -20.23
CA ASN A 911 22.33 -16.72 -20.69
C ASN A 911 22.27 -18.08 -19.97
N CYS A 912 21.27 -18.37 -19.13
CA CYS A 912 21.46 -19.43 -18.12
C CYS A 912 22.78 -19.21 -17.33
N GLY A 913 23.01 -17.99 -16.85
CA GLY A 913 24.10 -17.55 -15.98
C GLY A 913 25.48 -18.06 -16.36
N ASP A 914 25.79 -18.07 -17.67
CA ASP A 914 27.13 -18.19 -18.27
C ASP A 914 27.84 -19.54 -18.10
N VAL A 915 27.33 -20.37 -17.18
CA VAL A 915 27.84 -21.70 -16.85
C VAL A 915 27.47 -22.78 -17.87
N CYS A 916 26.83 -22.41 -19.00
CA CYS A 916 26.76 -23.28 -20.17
C CYS A 916 28.12 -23.43 -20.88
N GLY A 917 28.97 -22.41 -20.81
CA GLY A 917 30.35 -22.46 -21.23
C GLY A 917 30.57 -22.67 -22.74
N LYS A 918 31.85 -22.68 -23.12
CA LYS A 918 32.39 -22.48 -24.48
C LYS A 918 32.14 -23.65 -25.47
N GLY A 919 30.88 -24.05 -25.62
CA GLY A 919 30.40 -25.17 -26.45
C GLY A 919 28.91 -25.54 -26.27
N ALA A 920 28.15 -24.87 -25.42
CA ALA A 920 26.69 -25.04 -25.30
C ALA A 920 26.01 -23.68 -25.13
N ARG A 921 24.90 -23.47 -25.85
CA ARG A 921 24.05 -22.28 -25.69
C ARG A 921 22.98 -22.55 -24.64
N CYS A 922 22.57 -21.53 -23.90
CA CYS A 922 21.34 -21.61 -23.14
C CYS A 922 20.15 -21.81 -24.09
N ASP A 923 19.23 -22.69 -23.72
CA ASP A 923 17.88 -22.70 -24.28
C ASP A 923 16.93 -22.16 -23.21
N MET A 924 16.62 -20.87 -23.30
CA MET A 924 15.77 -20.11 -22.37
C MET A 924 14.39 -20.78 -22.14
N THR A 925 13.91 -21.57 -23.10
CA THR A 925 12.65 -22.34 -22.99
C THR A 925 12.74 -23.58 -22.10
N SER A 926 13.95 -23.98 -21.68
CA SER A 926 14.18 -25.24 -20.96
C SER A 926 15.29 -25.21 -19.91
N CYS A 927 15.96 -24.07 -19.73
CA CYS A 927 17.07 -23.85 -18.81
C CYS A 927 18.09 -24.98 -18.76
N THR A 928 18.45 -25.44 -19.97
CA THR A 928 19.50 -26.43 -20.16
C THR A 928 20.46 -25.96 -21.24
N CYS A 929 21.74 -26.18 -20.98
CA CYS A 929 22.82 -25.89 -21.90
C CYS A 929 22.79 -26.90 -23.05
N LYS A 930 22.24 -26.49 -24.19
CA LYS A 930 22.15 -27.34 -25.38
C LYS A 930 23.43 -27.17 -26.21
N PRO A 931 24.12 -28.26 -26.59
CA PRO A 931 25.35 -28.16 -27.36
C PRO A 931 25.18 -27.26 -28.58
N ILE A 932 26.11 -26.32 -28.75
CA ILE A 932 26.25 -25.60 -30.00
C ILE A 932 26.67 -26.67 -31.02
N LEU A 933 25.86 -26.84 -32.06
CA LEU A 933 26.26 -27.66 -33.21
C LEU A 933 27.20 -26.81 -34.05
N ASN A 934 28.50 -27.06 -33.88
CA ASN A 934 29.60 -26.49 -34.68
C ASN A 934 29.36 -26.60 -36.19
#